data_AF-A0A375GMA7-F1
#
_entry.id   AF-A0A375GMA7-F1
#
_cell.length_a   1.000
_cell.length_b   1.000
_cell.length_c   1.000
_cell.angle_alpha   90.00
_cell.angle_beta   90.00
_cell.angle_gamma   90.00
#
_symmetry.space_group_name_H-M   'P 1'
#
loop_
_entity.id
_entity.type
_entity.pdbx_description
1 polymer ?
#
loop_
_entity_poly.entity_id
_entity_poly.type
_entity_poly.pdbx_seq_one_letter_code
_entity_poly.pdbx_strand_id
1 'polypeptide(L)'
;MHDSPDAIRTVALLGHAGCGKTSLVEALLHKGGALHTPGSVERGSTVSDSDPLERKYKRSLSSAITHVDFRDTRIYLLDTPGYPDFSGLAISALAAVETAAIVINAQTGIEMTTRRAMAWAQSRQLCRMIVINGIDGEKVDLPGLLAEIQEAFGKECLPINLPAGNGGKVVDCFFNPAGESDFLSVASAHEALIDQVIEIDPELMEVYLEQGEAITPEQLHAPFERALREGHLVPICFTSAATGAGIAELLDVFVRLLPNPTEGNPPLFYRSTGTADDGTEKRKAVRAEPVPDKHVLAHVFKVVIDPYVGKLAVFRIHQGTVTRDSQLYIGEGRQPFKVAHLLLLQGKETQEVPRAGPGNICAVAKVDELGFDAVLHDATEDGDIHLTPLEFPTPIYGLAIEPARRGNEQRLAEVLHKLSAEDPCLRVEHPAGTNETVVFGLGEFHLRCALERLTEQYKLEVATRPPKIAYRETIAGKAEGHHRHKKQTGGAGQFGEVMLRVEPLPRGEGFEFIDAVKGGAIPGQFIPAVEKGIRQVLENGPLAGFAMQDVRVTVYDGKSHPVDSKEVAFATAGRKAFIDAVMKARPSVLEPIVEIEVTVPGTAMGDVIGDLSAKRGQVHGTRTGAANSVIVAGQVPLSELNDYQSRLNSMTGGHGSYTIQFSHYDNVPPGQQEKMASRHKAQQDTD
;
A
#
# COMPACT_ATOMS: atom_id res chain seq x y z
N MET A 1 -19.69 -21.16 -22.36
CA MET A 1 -19.45 -20.37 -21.14
C MET A 1 -18.69 -21.27 -20.20
N HIS A 2 -17.41 -20.99 -19.97
CA HIS A 2 -16.56 -21.75 -19.03
C HIS A 2 -16.97 -21.35 -17.62
N ASP A 3 -18.13 -21.85 -17.17
CA ASP A 3 -18.69 -21.54 -15.85
C ASP A 3 -18.23 -22.57 -14.80
N SER A 4 -17.58 -23.66 -15.21
CA SER A 4 -17.03 -24.65 -14.28
C SER A 4 -15.75 -24.08 -13.66
N PRO A 5 -15.60 -24.12 -12.32
CA PRO A 5 -14.39 -23.65 -11.67
C PRO A 5 -13.14 -24.40 -12.19
N ASP A 6 -13.25 -25.69 -12.49
CA ASP A 6 -12.12 -26.50 -12.98
C ASP A 6 -11.55 -26.02 -14.33
N ALA A 7 -12.36 -25.29 -15.11
CA ALA A 7 -11.99 -24.71 -16.41
C ALA A 7 -11.53 -23.24 -16.29
N ILE A 8 -11.12 -22.79 -15.11
CA ILE A 8 -10.65 -21.42 -14.88
C ILE A 8 -9.22 -21.45 -14.36
N ARG A 9 -8.40 -20.52 -14.84
CA ARG A 9 -7.08 -20.21 -14.30
C ARG A 9 -6.99 -18.71 -14.07
N THR A 10 -6.36 -18.31 -12.97
CA THR A 10 -6.14 -16.89 -12.69
C THR A 10 -4.68 -16.65 -12.34
N VAL A 11 -4.09 -15.68 -13.04
CA VAL A 11 -2.65 -15.41 -12.97
C VAL A 11 -2.44 -13.91 -12.83
N ALA A 12 -1.73 -13.49 -11.78
CA ALA A 12 -1.21 -12.13 -11.68
C ALA A 12 0.23 -12.08 -12.18
N LEU A 13 0.53 -11.21 -13.13
CA LEU A 13 1.88 -10.98 -13.62
C LEU A 13 2.54 -9.90 -12.78
N LEU A 14 3.55 -10.28 -12.00
CA LEU A 14 4.35 -9.41 -11.14
C LEU A 14 5.77 -9.32 -11.68
N GLY A 15 6.51 -8.27 -11.36
CA GLY A 15 7.91 -8.14 -11.77
C GLY A 15 8.32 -6.69 -11.95
N HIS A 16 9.61 -6.45 -12.15
CA HIS A 16 10.16 -5.10 -12.25
C HIS A 16 9.59 -4.29 -13.42
N ALA A 17 9.70 -2.96 -13.34
CA ALA A 17 9.32 -2.09 -14.45
C ALA A 17 10.18 -2.42 -15.69
N GLY A 18 9.56 -2.55 -16.86
CA GLY A 18 10.29 -2.87 -18.09
C GLY A 18 10.64 -4.35 -18.28
N CYS A 19 10.29 -5.26 -17.37
CA CYS A 19 10.57 -6.70 -17.58
C CYS A 19 9.69 -7.37 -18.65
N GLY A 20 8.74 -6.63 -19.24
CA GLY A 20 7.93 -7.08 -20.38
C GLY A 20 6.60 -7.75 -20.02
N LYS A 21 6.06 -7.54 -18.80
CA LYS A 21 4.74 -8.05 -18.38
C LYS A 21 3.63 -7.72 -19.38
N THR A 22 3.46 -6.44 -19.71
CA THR A 22 2.45 -5.95 -20.65
C THR A 22 2.62 -6.59 -22.03
N SER A 23 3.85 -6.64 -22.55
CA SER A 23 4.14 -7.30 -23.83
C SER A 23 3.87 -8.81 -23.78
N LEU A 24 4.12 -9.46 -22.65
CA LEU A 24 3.83 -10.88 -22.44
C LEU A 24 2.32 -11.13 -22.43
N VAL A 25 1.53 -10.26 -21.79
CA VAL A 25 0.07 -10.32 -21.84
C VAL A 25 -0.43 -10.18 -23.28
N GLU A 26 0.05 -9.19 -24.03
CA GLU A 26 -0.29 -9.05 -25.46
C GLU A 26 0.03 -10.31 -26.27
N ALA A 27 1.22 -10.89 -26.07
CA ALA A 27 1.64 -12.10 -26.75
C ALA A 27 0.75 -13.30 -26.41
N LEU A 28 0.39 -13.48 -25.13
CA LEU A 28 -0.52 -14.52 -24.66
C LEU A 28 -1.93 -14.36 -25.23
N LEU A 29 -2.49 -13.15 -25.18
CA LEU A 29 -3.81 -12.84 -25.72
C LEU A 29 -3.85 -13.06 -27.24
N HIS A 30 -2.82 -12.65 -27.97
CA HIS A 30 -2.71 -12.89 -29.41
C HIS A 30 -2.58 -14.39 -29.73
N LYS A 31 -1.68 -15.09 -29.03
CA LYS A 31 -1.43 -16.52 -29.29
C LYS A 31 -2.63 -17.39 -28.94
N GLY A 32 -3.38 -17.04 -27.89
CA GLY A 32 -4.62 -17.70 -27.52
C GLY A 32 -5.83 -17.25 -28.34
N GLY A 33 -5.67 -16.28 -29.27
CA GLY A 33 -6.71 -15.88 -30.22
C GLY A 33 -7.68 -14.80 -29.74
N ALA A 34 -7.48 -14.24 -28.54
CA ALA A 34 -8.26 -13.10 -28.04
C ALA A 34 -7.94 -11.79 -28.78
N LEU A 35 -6.74 -11.68 -29.36
CA LEU A 35 -6.33 -10.54 -30.18
C LEU A 35 -5.92 -10.99 -31.58
N HIS A 36 -6.27 -10.19 -32.59
CA HIS A 36 -5.82 -10.40 -33.97
C HIS A 36 -4.36 -9.96 -34.20
N THR A 37 -3.87 -8.99 -33.42
CA THR A 37 -2.49 -8.49 -33.52
C THR A 37 -2.08 -7.99 -32.14
N PRO A 38 -0.87 -8.29 -31.66
CA PRO A 38 -0.40 -7.80 -30.37
C PRO A 38 -0.20 -6.28 -30.40
N GLY A 39 -0.60 -5.62 -29.32
CA GLY A 39 -0.33 -4.21 -29.08
C GLY A 39 1.15 -3.92 -28.79
N SER A 40 1.50 -2.64 -28.69
CA SER A 40 2.86 -2.19 -28.33
C SER A 40 2.78 -1.05 -27.33
N VAL A 41 3.61 -1.16 -26.30
CA VAL A 41 3.75 -0.15 -25.23
C VAL A 41 4.25 1.17 -25.83
N GLU A 42 5.20 1.11 -26.76
CA GLU A 42 5.78 2.28 -27.41
C GLU A 42 4.75 3.06 -28.23
N ARG A 43 3.82 2.33 -28.85
CA ARG A 43 2.71 2.87 -29.65
C ARG A 43 1.47 3.20 -28.81
N GLY A 44 1.44 2.82 -27.53
CA GLY A 44 0.29 3.03 -26.64
C GLY A 44 -0.97 2.30 -27.09
N SER A 45 -0.82 1.14 -27.73
CA SER A 45 -1.91 0.38 -28.36
C SER A 45 -2.23 -0.95 -27.66
N THR A 46 -1.68 -1.16 -26.46
CA THR A 46 -1.93 -2.33 -25.61
C THR A 46 -3.35 -2.31 -25.04
N VAL A 47 -3.87 -3.48 -24.72
CA VAL A 47 -5.18 -3.71 -24.12
C VAL A 47 -5.18 -3.36 -22.64
N SER A 48 -4.11 -3.73 -21.91
CA SER A 48 -3.99 -3.48 -20.48
C SER A 48 -3.78 -1.99 -20.16
N ASP A 49 -2.80 -1.34 -20.78
CA ASP A 49 -2.46 0.07 -20.56
C ASP A 49 -3.37 1.03 -21.34
N SER A 50 -4.60 1.19 -20.84
CA SER A 50 -5.63 1.95 -21.52
C SER A 50 -5.78 3.39 -21.03
N ASP A 51 -5.28 3.69 -19.83
CA ASP A 51 -5.33 5.01 -19.21
C ASP A 51 -4.43 6.02 -19.96
N PRO A 52 -4.85 7.28 -20.14
CA PRO A 52 -4.02 8.29 -20.80
C PRO A 52 -2.63 8.47 -20.18
N LEU A 53 -2.52 8.38 -18.85
CA LEU A 53 -1.23 8.50 -18.14
C LEU A 53 -0.35 7.28 -18.38
N GLU A 54 -0.93 6.08 -18.47
CA GLU A 54 -0.17 4.85 -18.79
C GLU A 54 0.46 4.96 -20.19
N ARG A 55 -0.29 5.48 -21.17
CA ARG A 55 0.22 5.74 -22.53
C ARG A 55 1.28 6.84 -22.57
N LYS A 56 1.08 7.91 -21.80
CA LYS A 56 2.03 9.03 -21.68
C LYS A 56 3.36 8.58 -21.08
N TYR A 57 3.31 7.81 -20.00
CA TYR A 57 4.48 7.34 -19.26
C TYR A 57 5.04 6.00 -19.76
N LYS A 58 4.36 5.37 -20.72
CA LYS A 58 4.71 4.07 -21.32
C LYS A 58 4.95 2.99 -20.27
N ARG A 59 4.04 2.92 -19.31
CA ARG A 59 4.10 1.98 -18.17
C ARG A 59 2.70 1.80 -17.59
N SER A 60 2.41 0.60 -17.11
CA SER A 60 1.22 0.34 -16.32
C SER A 60 1.28 1.10 -15.00
N LEU A 61 0.16 1.74 -14.64
CA LEU A 61 -0.02 2.48 -13.39
C LEU A 61 -1.09 1.79 -12.53
N SER A 62 -1.97 0.98 -13.13
CA SER A 62 -2.98 0.20 -12.42
C SER A 62 -2.98 -1.26 -12.88
N SER A 63 -3.58 -2.14 -12.08
CA SER A 63 -3.69 -3.56 -12.46
C SER A 63 -4.82 -3.79 -13.46
N ALA A 64 -4.50 -4.15 -14.70
CA ALA A 64 -5.50 -4.42 -15.74
C ALA A 64 -5.96 -5.87 -15.73
N ILE A 65 -7.27 -6.11 -15.89
CA ILE A 65 -7.85 -7.45 -15.97
C ILE A 65 -8.09 -7.77 -17.44
N THR A 66 -7.50 -8.87 -17.90
CA THR A 66 -7.72 -9.43 -19.25
C THR A 66 -8.00 -10.92 -19.15
N HIS A 67 -8.52 -11.51 -20.22
CA HIS A 67 -8.76 -12.94 -20.30
C HIS A 67 -8.60 -13.49 -21.73
N VAL A 68 -8.32 -14.78 -21.81
CA VAL A 68 -8.28 -15.56 -23.05
C VAL A 68 -8.85 -16.96 -22.81
N ASP A 69 -9.66 -17.44 -23.75
CA ASP A 69 -10.19 -18.81 -23.72
C ASP A 69 -9.28 -19.70 -24.58
N PHE A 70 -8.66 -20.71 -23.98
CA PHE A 70 -7.68 -21.59 -24.64
C PHE A 70 -7.87 -23.04 -24.16
N ARG A 71 -8.01 -23.99 -25.10
CA ARG A 71 -8.26 -25.43 -24.83
C ARG A 71 -9.35 -25.66 -23.77
N ASP A 72 -10.52 -25.06 -24.02
CA ASP A 72 -11.70 -25.13 -23.14
C ASP A 72 -11.50 -24.61 -21.71
N THR A 73 -10.46 -23.82 -21.48
CA THR A 73 -10.13 -23.20 -20.20
C THR A 73 -10.04 -21.68 -20.36
N ARG A 74 -10.66 -20.96 -19.43
CA ARG A 74 -10.55 -19.50 -19.34
C ARG A 74 -9.37 -19.12 -18.46
N ILE A 75 -8.45 -18.35 -19.02
CA ILE A 75 -7.27 -17.84 -18.32
C ILE A 75 -7.45 -16.35 -18.11
N TYR A 76 -7.58 -15.93 -16.85
CA TYR A 76 -7.51 -14.52 -16.46
C TYR A 76 -6.05 -14.12 -16.25
N LEU A 77 -5.65 -13.03 -16.91
CA LEU A 77 -4.33 -12.43 -16.82
C LEU A 77 -4.47 -11.03 -16.21
N LEU A 78 -3.90 -10.84 -15.02
CA LEU A 78 -3.86 -9.56 -14.32
C LEU A 78 -2.49 -8.93 -14.56
N ASP A 79 -2.43 -7.95 -15.46
CA ASP A 79 -1.22 -7.17 -15.73
C ASP A 79 -1.05 -6.11 -14.65
N THR A 80 0.01 -6.21 -13.85
CA THR A 80 0.22 -5.31 -12.70
C THR A 80 1.32 -4.28 -12.96
N PRO A 81 1.29 -3.10 -12.31
CA PRO A 81 2.38 -2.14 -12.38
C PRO A 81 3.68 -2.71 -11.78
N GLY A 82 4.80 -2.51 -12.47
CA GLY A 82 6.13 -2.96 -12.02
C GLY A 82 6.95 -1.92 -11.25
N TYR A 83 6.47 -0.67 -11.20
CA TYR A 83 7.19 0.43 -10.57
C TYR A 83 6.84 0.49 -9.07
N PRO A 84 7.82 0.61 -8.15
CA PRO A 84 7.57 0.55 -6.70
C PRO A 84 6.51 1.53 -6.19
N ASP A 85 6.44 2.73 -6.77
CA ASP A 85 5.44 3.75 -6.43
C ASP A 85 3.97 3.29 -6.56
N PHE A 86 3.71 2.24 -7.34
CA PHE A 86 2.38 1.66 -7.56
C PHE A 86 2.27 0.23 -7.03
N SER A 87 3.16 -0.19 -6.13
CA SER A 87 3.13 -1.55 -5.57
C SER A 87 1.82 -1.86 -4.84
N GLY A 88 1.12 -0.86 -4.27
CA GLY A 88 -0.19 -1.08 -3.65
C GLY A 88 -1.21 -1.64 -4.65
N LEU A 89 -1.24 -1.10 -5.85
CA LEU A 89 -2.13 -1.57 -6.92
C LEU A 89 -1.71 -2.95 -7.43
N ALA A 90 -0.41 -3.29 -7.45
CA ALA A 90 0.04 -4.65 -7.76
C ALA A 90 -0.36 -5.66 -6.66
N ILE A 91 -0.18 -5.30 -5.39
CA ILE A 91 -0.53 -6.13 -4.22
C ILE A 91 -2.03 -6.43 -4.20
N SER A 92 -2.88 -5.46 -4.58
CA SER A 92 -4.33 -5.66 -4.64
C SER A 92 -4.78 -6.80 -5.56
N ALA A 93 -4.06 -7.03 -6.67
CA ALA A 93 -4.37 -8.09 -7.62
C ALA A 93 -4.19 -9.49 -7.03
N LEU A 94 -3.34 -9.65 -6.01
CA LEU A 94 -3.02 -10.93 -5.40
C LEU A 94 -4.19 -11.55 -4.63
N ALA A 95 -5.17 -10.74 -4.23
CA ALA A 95 -6.38 -11.26 -3.58
C ALA A 95 -7.30 -12.02 -4.55
N ALA A 96 -7.14 -11.81 -5.86
CA ALA A 96 -8.05 -12.29 -6.90
C ALA A 96 -7.54 -13.50 -7.67
N VAL A 97 -6.34 -14.00 -7.38
CA VAL A 97 -5.68 -15.03 -8.18
C VAL A 97 -5.25 -16.24 -7.36
N GLU A 98 -5.14 -17.39 -8.04
CA GLU A 98 -4.54 -18.61 -7.48
C GLU A 98 -3.01 -18.66 -7.70
N THR A 99 -2.53 -18.06 -8.80
CA THR A 99 -1.10 -18.07 -9.17
C THR A 99 -0.53 -16.67 -9.35
N ALA A 100 0.65 -16.44 -8.79
CA ALA A 100 1.51 -15.31 -9.09
C ALA A 100 2.62 -15.74 -10.06
N ALA A 101 2.68 -15.11 -11.25
CA ALA A 101 3.73 -15.28 -12.23
C ALA A 101 4.73 -14.13 -12.13
N ILE A 102 5.94 -14.42 -11.66
CA ILE A 102 7.01 -13.46 -11.46
C ILE A 102 7.83 -13.38 -12.76
N VAL A 103 7.64 -12.30 -13.51
CA VAL A 103 8.29 -12.04 -14.78
C VAL A 103 9.66 -11.39 -14.55
N ILE A 104 10.69 -12.04 -15.06
CA ILE A 104 12.09 -11.63 -15.00
C ILE A 104 12.57 -11.40 -16.43
N ASN A 105 13.21 -10.27 -16.70
CA ASN A 105 13.83 -10.06 -18.01
C ASN A 105 15.18 -10.76 -18.05
N ALA A 106 15.42 -11.54 -19.10
CA ALA A 106 16.61 -12.38 -19.22
C ALA A 106 17.93 -11.57 -19.23
N GLN A 107 17.90 -10.33 -19.73
CA GLN A 107 19.08 -9.46 -19.77
C GLN A 107 19.35 -8.78 -18.42
N THR A 108 18.32 -8.33 -17.71
CA THR A 108 18.48 -7.58 -16.45
C THR A 108 18.53 -8.45 -15.20
N GLY A 109 17.93 -9.64 -15.26
CA GLY A 109 17.95 -10.60 -14.17
C GLY A 109 17.08 -10.19 -12.98
N ILE A 110 17.48 -10.62 -11.77
CA ILE A 110 16.68 -10.45 -10.54
C ILE A 110 16.82 -9.03 -9.99
N GLU A 111 15.70 -8.33 -9.91
CA GLU A 111 15.64 -6.96 -9.37
C GLU A 111 14.88 -6.91 -8.03
N MET A 112 14.89 -5.75 -7.36
CA MET A 112 14.25 -5.59 -6.04
C MET A 112 12.76 -5.95 -6.07
N THR A 113 12.02 -5.47 -7.07
CA THR A 113 10.58 -5.75 -7.22
C THR A 113 10.32 -7.25 -7.40
N THR A 114 11.22 -7.98 -8.06
CA THR A 114 11.15 -9.43 -8.24
C THR A 114 11.15 -10.15 -6.89
N ARG A 115 12.06 -9.77 -5.98
CA ARG A 115 12.14 -10.35 -4.63
C ARG A 115 10.92 -10.02 -3.79
N ARG A 116 10.45 -8.77 -3.83
CA ARG A 116 9.24 -8.33 -3.12
C ARG A 116 8.00 -9.07 -3.64
N ALA A 117 7.88 -9.26 -4.95
CA ALA A 117 6.80 -10.02 -5.58
C ALA A 117 6.76 -11.48 -5.11
N MET A 118 7.92 -12.15 -5.07
CA MET A 118 8.02 -13.50 -4.51
C MET A 118 7.57 -13.57 -3.05
N ALA A 119 7.99 -12.59 -2.23
CA ALA A 119 7.61 -12.51 -0.82
C ALA A 119 6.12 -12.23 -0.61
N TRP A 120 5.51 -11.31 -1.40
CA TRP A 120 4.08 -11.01 -1.35
C TRP A 120 3.23 -12.21 -1.76
N ALA A 121 3.64 -12.93 -2.81
CA ALA A 121 2.95 -14.14 -3.23
C ALA A 121 3.03 -15.23 -2.15
N GLN A 122 4.20 -15.38 -1.51
CA GLN A 122 4.39 -16.34 -0.41
C GLN A 122 3.56 -15.98 0.83
N SER A 123 3.53 -14.70 1.26
CA SER A 123 2.74 -14.29 2.43
C SER A 123 1.24 -14.45 2.21
N ARG A 124 0.79 -14.41 0.95
CA ARG A 124 -0.60 -14.69 0.54
C ARG A 124 -0.86 -16.17 0.24
N GLN A 125 0.12 -17.05 0.45
CA GLN A 125 0.03 -18.48 0.19
C GLN A 125 -0.40 -18.80 -1.26
N LEU A 126 0.03 -17.98 -2.22
CA LEU A 126 -0.26 -18.22 -3.64
C LEU A 126 0.73 -19.24 -4.23
N CYS A 127 0.26 -19.97 -5.25
CA CYS A 127 1.18 -20.72 -6.10
C CYS A 127 2.08 -19.72 -6.84
N ARG A 128 3.36 -20.05 -6.96
CA ARG A 128 4.37 -19.16 -7.55
C ARG A 128 4.96 -19.83 -8.78
N MET A 129 5.16 -19.03 -9.83
CA MET A 129 5.94 -19.45 -10.98
C MET A 129 6.84 -18.29 -11.43
N ILE A 130 7.93 -18.62 -12.12
CA ILE A 130 8.84 -17.63 -12.70
C ILE A 130 8.73 -17.69 -14.21
N VAL A 131 8.63 -16.52 -14.85
CA VAL A 131 8.68 -16.41 -16.31
C VAL A 131 9.90 -15.58 -16.69
N ILE A 132 10.89 -16.22 -17.31
CA ILE A 132 12.06 -15.52 -17.88
C ILE A 132 11.69 -15.09 -19.29
N ASN A 133 11.57 -13.79 -19.50
CA ASN A 133 11.15 -13.18 -20.77
C ASN A 133 12.33 -12.50 -21.47
N GLY A 134 12.33 -12.51 -22.81
CA GLY A 134 13.38 -11.89 -23.62
C GLY A 134 14.59 -12.78 -23.86
N ILE A 135 14.37 -14.10 -23.97
CA ILE A 135 15.44 -15.09 -24.21
C ILE A 135 16.11 -14.96 -25.58
N ASP A 136 15.50 -14.24 -26.51
CA ASP A 136 16.03 -13.93 -27.85
C ASP A 136 17.06 -12.79 -27.84
N GLY A 137 17.31 -12.17 -26.69
CA GLY A 137 18.24 -11.07 -26.54
C GLY A 137 19.69 -11.44 -26.85
N GLU A 138 20.47 -10.48 -27.37
CA GLU A 138 21.91 -10.66 -27.56
C GLU A 138 22.64 -10.78 -26.21
N LYS A 139 23.57 -11.74 -26.10
CA LYS A 139 24.47 -11.92 -24.95
C LYS A 139 23.77 -12.14 -23.60
N VAL A 140 22.64 -12.85 -23.60
CA VAL A 140 21.95 -13.25 -22.38
C VAL A 140 22.65 -14.48 -21.76
N ASP A 141 23.00 -14.40 -20.47
CA ASP A 141 23.54 -15.52 -19.69
C ASP A 141 22.40 -16.27 -18.97
N LEU A 142 21.67 -17.10 -19.71
CA LEU A 142 20.57 -17.90 -19.18
C LEU A 142 21.03 -18.92 -18.10
N PRO A 143 22.18 -19.61 -18.24
CA PRO A 143 22.70 -20.48 -17.18
C PRO A 143 23.00 -19.72 -15.89
N GLY A 144 23.67 -18.56 -15.99
CA GLY A 144 23.98 -17.71 -14.84
C GLY A 144 22.71 -17.23 -14.15
N LEU A 145 21.72 -16.74 -14.91
CA LEU A 145 20.44 -16.30 -14.37
C LEU A 145 19.66 -17.42 -13.66
N LEU A 146 19.67 -18.64 -14.20
CA LEU A 146 19.05 -19.79 -13.54
C LEU A 146 19.72 -20.07 -12.18
N ALA A 147 21.05 -20.04 -12.13
CA ALA A 147 21.79 -20.23 -10.88
C ALA A 147 21.49 -19.12 -9.87
N GLU A 148 21.43 -17.85 -10.31
CA GLU A 148 21.05 -16.71 -9.46
C GLU A 148 19.63 -16.85 -8.89
N ILE A 149 18.68 -17.33 -9.70
CA ILE A 149 17.30 -17.60 -9.27
C ILE A 149 17.28 -18.65 -8.18
N GLN A 150 18.01 -19.76 -8.36
CA GLN A 150 18.06 -20.84 -7.39
C GLN A 150 18.77 -20.45 -6.10
N GLU A 151 19.82 -19.63 -6.18
CA GLU A 151 20.47 -19.04 -5.00
C GLU A 151 19.53 -18.08 -4.26
N ALA A 152 18.77 -17.28 -5.00
CA ALA A 152 17.90 -16.25 -4.45
C ALA A 152 16.61 -16.79 -3.83
N PHE A 153 16.00 -17.81 -4.45
CA PHE A 153 14.64 -18.24 -4.16
C PHE A 153 14.51 -19.72 -3.78
N GLY A 154 15.59 -20.49 -3.90
CA GLY A 154 15.63 -21.90 -3.53
C GLY A 154 15.85 -22.85 -4.72
N LYS A 155 16.34 -24.04 -4.41
CA LYS A 155 16.65 -25.08 -5.42
C LYS A 155 15.41 -25.67 -6.08
N GLU A 156 14.26 -25.53 -5.43
CA GLU A 156 12.92 -25.85 -5.92
C GLU A 156 12.49 -25.00 -7.14
N CYS A 157 13.26 -23.96 -7.50
CA CYS A 157 13.05 -23.21 -8.73
C CYS A 157 13.61 -23.99 -9.94
N LEU A 158 12.74 -24.69 -10.66
CA LEU A 158 13.13 -25.66 -11.69
C LEU A 158 12.54 -25.34 -13.07
N PRO A 159 13.32 -25.49 -14.15
CA PRO A 159 12.87 -25.18 -15.51
C PRO A 159 11.91 -26.23 -16.07
N ILE A 160 10.69 -25.82 -16.42
CA ILE A 160 9.68 -26.70 -17.05
C ILE A 160 9.76 -26.72 -18.57
N ASN A 161 10.42 -25.72 -19.14
CA ASN A 161 10.89 -25.72 -20.51
C ASN A 161 12.33 -25.19 -20.54
N LEU A 162 13.03 -25.41 -21.64
CA LEU A 162 14.38 -24.89 -21.85
C LEU A 162 14.48 -24.18 -23.20
N PRO A 163 15.22 -23.05 -23.29
CA PRO A 163 15.52 -22.39 -24.56
C PRO A 163 16.25 -23.33 -25.51
N ALA A 164 15.91 -23.23 -26.79
CA ALA A 164 16.57 -23.97 -27.86
C ALA A 164 16.69 -23.11 -29.13
N GLY A 165 17.71 -23.39 -29.93
CA GLY A 165 17.97 -22.65 -31.16
C GLY A 165 18.37 -21.20 -30.86
N ASN A 166 19.22 -21.01 -29.85
CA ASN A 166 19.67 -19.70 -29.35
C ASN A 166 18.49 -18.79 -28.96
N GLY A 167 17.55 -19.32 -28.16
CA GLY A 167 16.37 -18.58 -27.70
C GLY A 167 15.26 -18.35 -28.74
N GLY A 168 15.41 -18.86 -29.97
CA GLY A 168 14.37 -18.75 -31.01
C GLY A 168 13.14 -19.64 -30.79
N LYS A 169 13.26 -20.64 -29.92
CA LYS A 169 12.18 -21.54 -29.49
C LYS A 169 12.47 -22.08 -28.09
N VAL A 170 11.56 -22.90 -27.57
CA VAL A 170 11.77 -23.65 -26.32
C VAL A 170 11.47 -25.13 -26.55
N VAL A 171 11.98 -25.99 -25.68
CA VAL A 171 11.71 -27.42 -25.62
C VAL A 171 11.07 -27.73 -24.26
N ASP A 172 9.98 -28.49 -24.30
CA ASP A 172 9.26 -28.95 -23.12
C ASP A 172 10.11 -29.95 -22.33
N CYS A 173 10.20 -29.76 -21.01
CA CYS A 173 10.95 -30.65 -20.11
C CYS A 173 10.01 -31.50 -19.24
N PHE A 174 8.69 -31.36 -19.35
CA PHE A 174 7.73 -32.04 -18.51
C PHE A 174 6.85 -33.02 -19.29
N PHE A 175 6.05 -32.56 -20.27
CA PHE A 175 5.11 -33.47 -20.95
C PHE A 175 5.75 -34.30 -22.05
N ASN A 176 6.68 -33.70 -22.79
CA ASN A 176 7.40 -34.37 -23.86
C ASN A 176 8.90 -34.04 -23.76
N PRO A 177 9.63 -34.68 -22.82
CA PRO A 177 11.03 -34.39 -22.53
C PRO A 177 11.96 -34.96 -23.61
N ALA A 178 11.83 -34.48 -24.84
CA ALA A 178 12.61 -34.91 -25.99
C ALA A 178 13.15 -33.72 -26.78
N GLY A 179 14.45 -33.75 -27.10
CA GLY A 179 15.11 -32.75 -27.93
C GLY A 179 16.42 -32.25 -27.33
N GLU A 180 16.95 -31.20 -27.94
CA GLU A 180 18.17 -30.50 -27.53
C GLU A 180 17.86 -29.06 -27.17
N SER A 181 18.49 -28.58 -26.11
CA SER A 181 18.36 -27.22 -25.55
C SER A 181 19.72 -26.54 -25.46
N ASP A 182 19.70 -25.22 -25.31
CA ASP A 182 20.88 -24.37 -25.50
C ASP A 182 21.95 -24.54 -24.39
N PHE A 183 21.57 -24.95 -23.16
CA PHE A 183 22.53 -24.97 -22.05
C PHE A 183 22.37 -26.05 -20.97
N LEU A 184 21.17 -26.60 -20.76
CA LEU A 184 20.90 -27.71 -19.84
C LEU A 184 20.35 -28.87 -20.65
N SER A 185 20.56 -30.13 -20.24
CA SER A 185 19.92 -31.25 -20.94
C SER A 185 18.44 -31.36 -20.56
N VAL A 186 17.59 -31.66 -21.53
CA VAL A 186 16.15 -31.86 -21.30
C VAL A 186 15.91 -33.01 -20.32
N ALA A 187 16.66 -34.10 -20.44
CA ALA A 187 16.58 -35.25 -19.54
C ALA A 187 16.90 -34.87 -18.08
N SER A 188 18.00 -34.14 -17.84
CA SER A 188 18.34 -33.71 -16.48
C SER A 188 17.33 -32.75 -15.87
N ALA A 189 16.72 -31.87 -16.69
CA ALA A 189 15.68 -30.97 -16.21
C ALA A 189 14.40 -31.75 -15.86
N HIS A 190 14.05 -32.74 -16.68
CA HIS A 190 12.92 -33.62 -16.45
C HIS A 190 13.10 -34.43 -15.16
N GLU A 191 14.24 -35.12 -15.00
CA GLU A 191 14.57 -35.89 -13.79
C GLU A 191 14.45 -35.02 -12.53
N ALA A 192 15.02 -33.82 -12.53
CA ALA A 192 14.94 -32.91 -11.37
C ALA A 192 13.49 -32.50 -11.04
N LEU A 193 12.64 -32.26 -12.04
CA LEU A 193 11.23 -31.94 -11.82
C LEU A 193 10.48 -33.14 -11.24
N ILE A 194 10.69 -34.32 -11.81
CA ILE A 194 10.03 -35.55 -11.39
C ILE A 194 10.43 -35.90 -9.96
N ASP A 195 11.73 -35.83 -9.62
CA ASP A 195 12.24 -36.04 -8.27
C ASP A 195 11.56 -35.10 -7.26
N GLN A 196 11.48 -33.79 -7.58
CA GLN A 196 10.87 -32.80 -6.70
C GLN A 196 9.36 -33.03 -6.50
N VAL A 197 8.66 -33.48 -7.55
CA VAL A 197 7.21 -33.75 -7.49
C VAL A 197 6.92 -35.04 -6.71
N ILE A 198 7.78 -36.05 -6.83
CA ILE A 198 7.64 -37.32 -6.11
C ILE A 198 8.00 -37.16 -4.64
N GLU A 199 8.96 -36.30 -4.29
CA GLU A 199 9.39 -36.08 -2.90
C GLU A 199 8.23 -35.72 -1.96
N ILE A 200 7.19 -35.05 -2.46
CA ILE A 200 6.03 -34.62 -1.68
C ILE A 200 4.99 -35.72 -1.42
N ASP A 201 5.06 -36.83 -2.16
CA ASP A 201 4.12 -37.95 -2.11
C ASP A 201 4.85 -39.27 -1.77
N PRO A 202 4.83 -39.68 -0.49
CA PRO A 202 5.49 -40.91 -0.04
C PRO A 202 5.01 -42.17 -0.77
N GLU A 203 3.73 -42.25 -1.14
CA GLU A 203 3.18 -43.42 -1.83
C GLU A 203 3.70 -43.49 -3.27
N LEU A 204 3.75 -42.35 -3.97
CA LEU A 204 4.31 -42.28 -5.31
C LEU A 204 5.82 -42.55 -5.32
N MET A 205 6.53 -42.14 -4.27
CA MET A 205 7.96 -42.40 -4.09
C MET A 205 8.27 -43.89 -3.99
N GLU A 206 7.49 -44.65 -3.22
CA GLU A 206 7.62 -46.11 -3.15
C GLU A 206 7.44 -46.75 -4.53
N VAL A 207 6.40 -46.33 -5.28
CA VAL A 207 6.14 -46.81 -6.64
C VAL A 207 7.28 -46.47 -7.60
N TYR A 208 7.84 -45.27 -7.52
CA TYR A 208 8.97 -44.84 -8.35
C TYR A 208 10.22 -45.68 -8.11
N LEU A 209 10.54 -45.94 -6.84
CA LEU A 209 11.69 -46.76 -6.43
C LEU A 209 11.54 -48.23 -6.81
N GLU A 210 10.30 -48.76 -6.83
CA GLU A 210 10.01 -50.15 -7.20
C GLU A 210 9.95 -50.38 -8.72
N GLN A 211 9.37 -49.44 -9.48
CA GLN A 211 9.07 -49.62 -10.92
C GLN A 211 10.11 -49.00 -11.86
N GLY A 212 11.02 -48.17 -11.35
CA GLY A 212 12.19 -47.69 -12.10
C GLY A 212 11.85 -46.93 -13.38
N GLU A 213 11.09 -45.83 -13.26
CA GLU A 213 10.86 -44.74 -14.25
C GLU A 213 9.45 -44.63 -14.89
N ALA A 214 8.56 -45.61 -14.82
CA ALA A 214 7.28 -45.55 -15.55
C ALA A 214 6.12 -44.88 -14.77
N ILE A 215 6.23 -43.60 -14.41
CA ILE A 215 5.09 -42.82 -13.89
C ILE A 215 4.37 -42.12 -15.06
N THR A 216 3.04 -42.27 -15.11
CA THR A 216 2.22 -41.59 -16.12
C THR A 216 2.02 -40.10 -15.78
N PRO A 217 1.91 -39.19 -16.79
CA PRO A 217 1.62 -37.77 -16.55
C PRO A 217 0.37 -37.53 -15.69
N GLU A 218 -0.64 -38.40 -15.81
CA GLU A 218 -1.87 -38.32 -15.03
C GLU A 218 -1.65 -38.59 -13.53
N GLN A 219 -0.69 -39.47 -13.18
CA GLN A 219 -0.31 -39.72 -11.79
C GLN A 219 0.49 -38.57 -11.17
N LEU A 220 1.11 -37.72 -11.99
CA LEU A 220 1.92 -36.59 -11.53
C LEU A 220 1.10 -35.33 -11.24
N HIS A 221 -0.14 -35.24 -11.72
CA HIS A 221 -0.94 -34.01 -11.63
C HIS A 221 -1.20 -33.57 -10.17
N ALA A 222 -1.80 -34.44 -9.35
CA ALA A 222 -2.13 -34.11 -7.96
C ALA A 222 -0.88 -33.84 -7.08
N PRO A 223 0.21 -34.63 -7.16
CA PRO A 223 1.47 -34.29 -6.49
C PRO A 223 2.07 -32.97 -6.97
N PHE A 224 2.01 -32.66 -8.27
CA PHE A 224 2.51 -31.41 -8.83
C PHE A 224 1.74 -30.20 -8.29
N GLU A 225 0.41 -30.26 -8.26
CA GLU A 225 -0.43 -29.22 -7.67
C GLU A 225 -0.10 -28.99 -6.19
N ARG A 226 0.10 -30.08 -5.44
CA ARG A 226 0.49 -30.00 -4.03
C ARG A 226 1.87 -29.34 -3.89
N ALA A 227 2.83 -29.69 -4.76
CA ALA A 227 4.15 -29.08 -4.77
C ALA A 227 4.09 -27.57 -5.07
N LEU A 228 3.23 -27.14 -5.99
CA LEU A 228 2.98 -25.71 -6.25
C LEU A 228 2.40 -24.99 -5.03
N ARG A 229 1.38 -25.59 -4.37
CA ARG A 229 0.69 -24.99 -3.23
C ARG A 229 1.55 -24.85 -1.99
N GLU A 230 2.37 -25.86 -1.71
CA GLU A 230 3.30 -25.86 -0.58
C GLU A 230 4.58 -25.05 -0.88
N GLY A 231 4.76 -24.63 -2.14
CA GLY A 231 5.96 -23.94 -2.60
C GLY A 231 7.18 -24.85 -2.64
N HIS A 232 6.97 -26.17 -2.69
CA HIS A 232 7.99 -27.20 -2.84
C HIS A 232 8.48 -27.32 -4.29
N LEU A 233 7.75 -26.74 -5.24
CA LEU A 233 8.17 -26.53 -6.62
C LEU A 233 7.77 -25.13 -7.08
N VAL A 234 8.70 -24.40 -7.69
CA VAL A 234 8.44 -23.12 -8.36
C VAL A 234 8.88 -23.26 -9.84
N PRO A 235 7.95 -23.52 -10.78
CA PRO A 235 8.32 -23.76 -12.16
C PRO A 235 8.84 -22.48 -12.83
N ILE A 236 9.91 -22.64 -13.62
CA ILE A 236 10.50 -21.59 -14.44
C ILE A 236 10.12 -21.85 -15.90
N CYS A 237 9.51 -20.86 -16.55
CA CYS A 237 9.20 -20.87 -17.98
C CYS A 237 10.03 -19.80 -18.70
N PHE A 238 10.75 -20.21 -19.74
CA PHE A 238 11.44 -19.32 -20.66
C PHE A 238 10.52 -18.91 -21.80
N THR A 239 10.56 -17.63 -22.16
CA THR A 239 9.70 -17.02 -23.19
C THR A 239 10.36 -15.84 -23.89
N SER A 240 9.83 -15.48 -25.06
CA SER A 240 10.07 -14.20 -25.71
C SER A 240 8.74 -13.64 -26.20
N ALA A 241 8.27 -12.59 -25.52
CA ALA A 241 7.09 -11.85 -25.97
C ALA A 241 7.30 -11.17 -27.34
N ALA A 242 8.56 -10.86 -27.71
CA ALA A 242 8.89 -10.19 -28.96
C ALA A 242 8.79 -11.13 -30.17
N THR A 243 9.32 -12.36 -30.04
CA THR A 243 9.35 -13.34 -31.15
C THR A 243 8.20 -14.34 -31.10
N GLY A 244 7.58 -14.51 -29.93
CA GLY A 244 6.57 -15.52 -29.67
C GLY A 244 7.12 -16.86 -29.19
N ALA A 245 8.44 -17.00 -29.00
CA ALA A 245 9.05 -18.22 -28.48
C ALA A 245 8.50 -18.54 -27.07
N GLY A 246 8.08 -19.79 -26.84
CA GLY A 246 7.59 -20.26 -25.53
C GLY A 246 6.19 -19.82 -25.14
N ILE A 247 5.50 -18.99 -25.94
CA ILE A 247 4.17 -18.46 -25.58
C ILE A 247 3.08 -19.54 -25.67
N ALA A 248 3.17 -20.44 -26.65
CA ALA A 248 2.22 -21.56 -26.76
C ALA A 248 2.39 -22.54 -25.60
N GLU A 249 3.65 -22.83 -25.27
CA GLU A 249 4.04 -23.72 -24.20
C GLU A 249 3.64 -23.15 -22.84
N LEU A 250 3.77 -21.83 -22.64
CA LEU A 250 3.29 -21.16 -21.43
C LEU A 250 1.76 -21.24 -21.28
N LEU A 251 0.99 -21.08 -22.37
CA LEU A 251 -0.46 -21.30 -22.33
C LEU A 251 -0.81 -22.77 -21.99
N ASP A 252 -0.04 -23.72 -22.52
CA ASP A 252 -0.22 -25.14 -22.20
C ASP A 252 0.07 -25.43 -20.73
N VAL A 253 1.12 -24.82 -20.15
CA VAL A 253 1.43 -24.88 -18.72
C VAL A 253 0.28 -24.29 -17.89
N PHE A 254 -0.26 -23.14 -18.29
CA PHE A 254 -1.39 -22.52 -17.59
C PHE A 254 -2.61 -23.46 -17.53
N VAL A 255 -2.99 -24.05 -18.65
CA VAL A 255 -4.16 -24.94 -18.70
C VAL A 255 -3.94 -26.24 -17.93
N ARG A 256 -2.76 -26.85 -18.07
CA ARG A 256 -2.53 -28.22 -17.61
C ARG A 256 -1.99 -28.34 -16.20
N LEU A 257 -1.28 -27.33 -15.69
CA LEU A 257 -0.48 -27.47 -14.46
C LEU A 257 -0.79 -26.42 -13.40
N LEU A 258 -1.19 -25.22 -13.79
CA LEU A 258 -1.54 -24.23 -12.78
C LEU A 258 -2.83 -24.64 -12.07
N PRO A 259 -2.96 -24.36 -10.77
CA PRO A 259 -4.15 -24.70 -10.02
C PRO A 259 -5.36 -23.93 -10.54
N ASN A 260 -6.48 -24.63 -10.56
CA ASN A 260 -7.80 -24.03 -10.71
C ASN A 260 -8.35 -23.58 -9.33
N PRO A 261 -9.49 -22.86 -9.26
CA PRO A 261 -10.09 -22.39 -8.00
C PRO A 261 -10.39 -23.49 -6.96
N THR A 262 -10.64 -24.74 -7.39
CA THR A 262 -10.86 -25.91 -6.50
C THR A 262 -9.57 -26.53 -6.00
N GLU A 263 -8.47 -26.36 -6.74
CA GLU A 263 -7.15 -26.94 -6.45
C GLU A 263 -6.27 -25.98 -5.65
N GLY A 264 -6.41 -24.67 -5.84
CA GLY A 264 -5.59 -23.63 -5.21
C GLY A 264 -5.71 -23.56 -3.69
N ASN A 265 -4.79 -22.83 -3.06
CA ASN A 265 -4.90 -22.55 -1.63
C ASN A 265 -6.16 -21.69 -1.37
N PRO A 266 -6.96 -22.03 -0.34
CA PRO A 266 -8.22 -21.35 -0.11
C PRO A 266 -7.99 -19.87 0.24
N PRO A 267 -8.87 -18.96 -0.21
CA PRO A 267 -8.81 -17.56 0.21
C PRO A 267 -8.88 -17.43 1.73
N LEU A 268 -8.12 -16.48 2.27
CA LEU A 268 -7.91 -16.31 3.70
C LEU A 268 -9.08 -15.56 4.38
N PHE A 269 -10.30 -16.07 4.24
CA PHE A 269 -11.46 -15.51 4.92
C PHE A 269 -11.48 -15.85 6.41
N TYR A 270 -12.03 -14.97 7.22
CA TYR A 270 -12.21 -15.17 8.65
C TYR A 270 -13.48 -14.50 9.19
N ARG A 271 -13.95 -14.97 10.35
CA ARG A 271 -14.94 -14.29 11.19
C ARG A 271 -14.30 -13.78 12.47
N SER A 272 -14.68 -12.58 12.90
CA SER A 272 -14.27 -12.03 14.19
C SER A 272 -15.03 -12.74 15.31
N THR A 273 -14.31 -13.26 16.32
CA THR A 273 -14.89 -14.01 17.45
C THR A 273 -14.68 -13.29 18.79
N GLY A 274 -14.35 -11.99 18.74
CA GLY A 274 -14.07 -11.14 19.89
C GLY A 274 -12.61 -10.73 19.99
N THR A 275 -12.21 -10.22 21.16
CA THR A 275 -10.86 -9.72 21.43
C THR A 275 -10.20 -10.60 22.49
N ALA A 276 -8.90 -10.88 22.33
CA ALA A 276 -8.08 -11.55 23.34
C ALA A 276 -7.68 -10.58 24.46
N ASP A 277 -7.13 -11.12 25.55
CA ASP A 277 -6.78 -10.36 26.76
C ASP A 277 -5.65 -9.36 26.51
N ASP A 278 -4.85 -9.55 25.45
CA ASP A 278 -3.79 -8.65 24.98
C ASP A 278 -4.28 -7.58 24.00
N GLY A 279 -5.58 -7.52 23.72
CA GLY A 279 -6.18 -6.59 22.76
C GLY A 279 -6.16 -7.06 21.30
N THR A 280 -5.63 -8.24 20.99
CA THR A 280 -5.63 -8.78 19.63
C THR A 280 -6.99 -9.35 19.23
N GLU A 281 -7.35 -9.23 17.95
CA GLU A 281 -8.60 -9.79 17.44
C GLU A 281 -8.53 -11.31 17.33
N LYS A 282 -9.49 -12.02 17.95
CA LYS A 282 -9.63 -13.46 17.80
C LYS A 282 -10.35 -13.76 16.49
N ARG A 283 -9.69 -14.48 15.59
CA ARG A 283 -10.22 -14.83 14.27
C ARG A 283 -10.50 -16.31 14.16
N LYS A 284 -11.62 -16.68 13.53
CA LYS A 284 -11.92 -18.04 13.10
C LYS A 284 -11.87 -18.10 11.58
N ALA A 285 -11.03 -18.98 11.03
CA ALA A 285 -10.94 -19.16 9.58
C ALA A 285 -12.29 -19.62 8.99
N VAL A 286 -12.63 -19.05 7.83
CA VAL A 286 -13.77 -19.45 6.99
C VAL A 286 -13.19 -19.95 5.68
N ARG A 287 -13.63 -21.13 5.25
CA ARG A 287 -13.20 -21.71 3.98
C ARG A 287 -14.28 -21.48 2.94
N ALA A 288 -13.95 -20.72 1.89
CA ALA A 288 -14.78 -20.66 0.69
C ALA A 288 -14.73 -22.01 -0.03
N GLU A 289 -15.87 -22.50 -0.49
CA GLU A 289 -15.95 -23.69 -1.32
C GLU A 289 -16.43 -23.27 -2.72
N PRO A 290 -15.67 -23.51 -3.81
CA PRO A 290 -16.04 -23.11 -5.16
C PRO A 290 -17.22 -23.90 -5.77
N VAL A 291 -18.36 -23.90 -5.08
CA VAL A 291 -19.58 -24.62 -5.47
C VAL A 291 -20.62 -23.60 -5.96
N PRO A 292 -21.12 -23.71 -7.20
CA PRO A 292 -22.06 -22.75 -7.79
C PRO A 292 -23.39 -22.58 -7.06
N ASP A 293 -23.87 -23.63 -6.39
CA ASP A 293 -25.19 -23.68 -5.75
C ASP A 293 -25.19 -23.22 -4.27
N LYS A 294 -24.02 -22.87 -3.73
CA LYS A 294 -23.91 -22.31 -2.38
C LYS A 294 -24.18 -20.81 -2.35
N HIS A 295 -24.32 -20.26 -1.13
CA HIS A 295 -24.39 -18.83 -0.89
C HIS A 295 -23.23 -18.09 -1.54
N VAL A 296 -23.54 -16.96 -2.19
CA VAL A 296 -22.52 -16.13 -2.81
C VAL A 296 -21.51 -15.70 -1.76
N LEU A 297 -20.22 -15.92 -2.05
CA LEU A 297 -19.12 -15.28 -1.34
C LEU A 297 -18.17 -14.72 -2.39
N ALA A 298 -18.07 -13.41 -2.44
CA ALA A 298 -17.21 -12.68 -3.35
C ALA A 298 -16.49 -11.56 -2.62
N HIS A 299 -15.42 -11.01 -3.21
CA HIS A 299 -14.72 -9.86 -2.62
C HIS A 299 -14.28 -8.87 -3.70
N VAL A 300 -14.37 -7.59 -3.40
CA VAL A 300 -13.92 -6.49 -4.25
C VAL A 300 -12.43 -6.28 -4.01
N PHE A 301 -11.61 -6.42 -5.06
CA PHE A 301 -10.16 -6.22 -4.97
C PHE A 301 -9.67 -5.04 -5.82
N LYS A 302 -10.53 -4.43 -6.62
CA LYS A 302 -10.21 -3.22 -7.39
C LYS A 302 -11.45 -2.34 -7.54
N VAL A 303 -11.27 -1.05 -7.35
CA VAL A 303 -12.29 -0.02 -7.59
C VAL A 303 -11.73 0.98 -8.59
N VAL A 304 -12.55 1.40 -9.54
CA VAL A 304 -12.25 2.46 -10.50
C VAL A 304 -13.40 3.46 -10.47
N ILE A 305 -13.12 4.75 -10.31
CA ILE A 305 -14.11 5.82 -10.26
C ILE A 305 -13.81 6.80 -11.38
N ASP A 306 -14.55 6.65 -12.48
CA ASP A 306 -14.48 7.61 -13.58
C ASP A 306 -15.53 8.72 -13.40
N PRO A 307 -15.19 10.01 -13.62
CA PRO A 307 -16.14 11.12 -13.49
C PRO A 307 -17.38 11.02 -14.39
N TYR A 308 -17.29 10.32 -15.51
CA TYR A 308 -18.32 10.23 -16.54
C TYR A 308 -19.05 8.89 -16.50
N VAL A 309 -18.34 7.79 -16.27
CA VAL A 309 -18.90 6.42 -16.26
C VAL A 309 -19.43 6.03 -14.86
N GLY A 310 -18.88 6.63 -13.81
CA GLY A 310 -19.20 6.33 -12.42
C GLY A 310 -18.26 5.29 -11.79
N LYS A 311 -18.63 4.81 -10.61
CA LYS A 311 -17.87 3.78 -9.89
C LYS A 311 -18.07 2.40 -10.54
N LEU A 312 -16.96 1.70 -10.78
CA LEU A 312 -16.88 0.31 -11.21
C LEU A 312 -16.12 -0.46 -10.13
N ALA A 313 -16.77 -1.45 -9.52
CA ALA A 313 -16.16 -2.33 -8.53
C ALA A 313 -15.89 -3.70 -9.17
N VAL A 314 -14.63 -4.12 -9.17
CA VAL A 314 -14.17 -5.40 -9.72
C VAL A 314 -13.99 -6.38 -8.57
N PHE A 315 -14.59 -7.56 -8.70
CA PHE A 315 -14.65 -8.56 -7.64
C PHE A 315 -14.39 -9.97 -8.16
N ARG A 316 -13.87 -10.83 -7.27
CA ARG A 316 -13.73 -12.27 -7.49
C ARG A 316 -14.86 -13.01 -6.80
N ILE A 317 -15.50 -13.94 -7.52
CA ILE A 317 -16.48 -14.88 -6.96
C ILE A 317 -15.73 -16.13 -6.49
N HIS A 318 -15.82 -16.45 -5.20
CA HIS A 318 -15.16 -17.62 -4.60
C HIS A 318 -16.12 -18.78 -4.36
N GLN A 319 -17.40 -18.47 -4.14
CA GLN A 319 -18.47 -19.44 -3.93
C GLN A 319 -19.78 -18.86 -4.45
N GLY A 320 -20.70 -19.74 -4.87
CA GLY A 320 -22.02 -19.35 -5.36
C GLY A 320 -21.99 -18.76 -6.76
N THR A 321 -23.17 -18.40 -7.26
CA THR A 321 -23.36 -17.85 -8.60
C THR A 321 -23.97 -16.46 -8.53
N VAL A 322 -23.32 -15.48 -9.15
CA VAL A 322 -23.88 -14.14 -9.32
C VAL A 322 -24.55 -14.06 -10.68
N THR A 323 -25.82 -13.66 -10.71
CA THR A 323 -26.57 -13.41 -11.93
C THR A 323 -26.89 -11.94 -12.07
N ARG A 324 -27.35 -11.57 -13.26
CA ARG A 324 -28.18 -10.37 -13.37
C ARG A 324 -29.34 -10.48 -12.38
N ASP A 325 -29.66 -9.37 -11.72
CA ASP A 325 -30.70 -9.22 -10.70
C ASP A 325 -30.44 -9.88 -9.34
N SER A 326 -29.26 -10.50 -9.11
CA SER A 326 -28.86 -10.96 -7.77
C SER A 326 -28.95 -9.83 -6.75
N GLN A 327 -29.42 -10.15 -5.54
CA GLN A 327 -29.41 -9.25 -4.39
C GLN A 327 -28.24 -9.61 -3.50
N LEU A 328 -27.29 -8.69 -3.34
CA LEU A 328 -26.08 -8.90 -2.56
C LEU A 328 -25.96 -7.85 -1.46
N TYR A 329 -25.48 -8.28 -0.31
CA TYR A 329 -25.09 -7.44 0.81
C TYR A 329 -23.59 -7.10 0.71
N ILE A 330 -23.19 -6.04 1.41
CA ILE A 330 -21.81 -5.54 1.45
C ILE A 330 -21.35 -5.61 2.91
N GLY A 331 -20.52 -6.60 3.25
CA GLY A 331 -20.10 -6.89 4.62
C GLY A 331 -21.29 -6.91 5.60
N GLU A 332 -21.16 -6.21 6.72
CA GLU A 332 -22.23 -6.10 7.74
C GLU A 332 -23.43 -5.21 7.32
N GLY A 333 -23.45 -4.71 6.08
CA GLY A 333 -24.51 -3.88 5.55
C GLY A 333 -25.89 -4.57 5.63
N ARG A 334 -26.90 -3.85 6.13
CA ARG A 334 -28.26 -4.41 6.30
C ARG A 334 -29.14 -4.34 5.07
N GLN A 335 -28.77 -3.53 4.08
CA GLN A 335 -29.55 -3.33 2.87
C GLN A 335 -28.80 -3.97 1.69
N PRO A 336 -29.43 -4.91 0.97
CA PRO A 336 -28.81 -5.47 -0.22
C PRO A 336 -28.89 -4.46 -1.37
N PHE A 337 -27.89 -4.49 -2.26
CA PHE A 337 -27.97 -3.85 -3.57
C PHE A 337 -28.31 -4.89 -4.63
N LYS A 338 -28.87 -4.41 -5.75
CA LYS A 338 -29.24 -5.26 -6.88
C LYS A 338 -28.17 -5.20 -7.97
N VAL A 339 -27.70 -6.35 -8.43
CA VAL A 339 -26.76 -6.46 -9.56
C VAL A 339 -27.49 -6.16 -10.87
N ALA A 340 -27.43 -4.90 -11.33
CA ALA A 340 -28.12 -4.47 -12.54
C ALA A 340 -27.44 -4.94 -13.83
N HIS A 341 -26.10 -4.79 -13.88
CA HIS A 341 -25.25 -5.18 -15.01
C HIS A 341 -24.03 -5.92 -14.46
N LEU A 342 -23.91 -7.20 -14.81
CA LEU A 342 -22.75 -8.02 -14.48
C LEU A 342 -21.79 -7.99 -15.67
N LEU A 343 -20.58 -7.49 -15.46
CA LEU A 343 -19.64 -7.19 -16.54
C LEU A 343 -18.40 -8.07 -16.45
N LEU A 344 -18.00 -8.65 -17.58
CA LEU A 344 -16.70 -9.26 -17.80
C LEU A 344 -15.75 -8.21 -18.40
N LEU A 345 -14.50 -8.17 -17.96
CA LEU A 345 -13.51 -7.16 -18.36
C LEU A 345 -12.52 -7.71 -19.39
N GLN A 346 -12.15 -6.86 -20.35
CA GLN A 346 -11.02 -7.05 -21.25
C GLN A 346 -10.28 -5.71 -21.41
N GLY A 347 -9.39 -5.41 -20.44
CA GLY A 347 -8.78 -4.10 -20.32
C GLY A 347 -9.84 -3.03 -20.05
N LYS A 348 -9.93 -2.03 -20.94
CA LYS A 348 -10.98 -0.99 -20.87
C LYS A 348 -12.36 -1.44 -21.35
N GLU A 349 -12.42 -2.51 -22.13
CA GLU A 349 -13.68 -2.98 -22.72
C GLU A 349 -14.43 -3.84 -21.71
N THR A 350 -15.77 -3.73 -21.72
CA THR A 350 -16.63 -4.51 -20.85
C THR A 350 -17.71 -5.20 -21.66
N GLN A 351 -18.03 -6.43 -21.27
CA GLN A 351 -19.09 -7.23 -21.87
C GLN A 351 -20.08 -7.66 -20.79
N GLU A 352 -21.36 -7.41 -21.00
CA GLU A 352 -22.40 -7.88 -20.07
C GLU A 352 -22.58 -9.40 -20.20
N VAL A 353 -22.60 -10.08 -19.05
CA VAL A 353 -22.81 -11.53 -18.95
C VAL A 353 -24.04 -11.84 -18.08
N PRO A 354 -24.86 -12.84 -18.44
CA PRO A 354 -26.07 -13.17 -17.69
C PRO A 354 -25.79 -13.73 -16.29
N ARG A 355 -24.66 -14.43 -16.12
CA ARG A 355 -24.24 -15.07 -14.88
C ARG A 355 -22.73 -15.28 -14.85
N ALA A 356 -22.18 -15.45 -13.65
CA ALA A 356 -20.81 -15.86 -13.41
C ALA A 356 -20.74 -16.72 -12.14
N GLY A 357 -20.05 -17.86 -12.22
CA GLY A 357 -19.86 -18.79 -11.11
C GLY A 357 -18.55 -18.59 -10.36
N PRO A 358 -18.24 -19.48 -9.40
CA PRO A 358 -16.97 -19.47 -8.67
C PRO A 358 -15.79 -19.50 -9.63
N GLY A 359 -14.76 -18.72 -9.31
CA GLY A 359 -13.58 -18.60 -10.14
C GLY A 359 -13.60 -17.41 -11.11
N ASN A 360 -14.76 -16.82 -11.39
CA ASN A 360 -14.84 -15.70 -12.32
C ASN A 360 -14.45 -14.36 -11.66
N ILE A 361 -13.82 -13.49 -12.47
CA ILE A 361 -13.58 -12.08 -12.14
C ILE A 361 -14.57 -11.24 -12.94
N CYS A 362 -15.38 -10.45 -12.23
CA CYS A 362 -16.43 -9.63 -12.82
C CYS A 362 -16.42 -8.22 -12.22
N ALA A 363 -17.23 -7.34 -12.79
CA ALA A 363 -17.47 -6.02 -12.24
C ALA A 363 -18.96 -5.67 -12.20
N VAL A 364 -19.31 -4.79 -11.25
CA VAL A 364 -20.59 -4.08 -11.22
C VAL A 364 -20.33 -2.58 -11.28
N ALA A 365 -21.23 -1.86 -11.94
CA ALA A 365 -21.16 -0.40 -12.04
C ALA A 365 -22.24 0.27 -11.19
N LYS A 366 -21.99 1.52 -10.78
CA LYS A 366 -22.96 2.44 -10.14
C LYS A 366 -23.51 1.95 -8.78
N VAL A 367 -22.64 1.33 -7.97
CA VAL A 367 -22.94 1.00 -6.57
C VAL A 367 -21.93 1.77 -5.71
N ASP A 368 -22.37 2.89 -5.15
CA ASP A 368 -21.48 3.85 -4.50
C ASP A 368 -20.89 3.33 -3.19
N GLU A 369 -21.62 2.43 -2.51
CA GLU A 369 -21.23 1.81 -1.25
C GLU A 369 -20.10 0.79 -1.40
N LEU A 370 -19.83 0.28 -2.61
CA LEU A 370 -18.78 -0.71 -2.83
C LEU A 370 -17.39 -0.07 -2.67
N GLY A 371 -16.67 -0.52 -1.66
CA GLY A 371 -15.29 -0.14 -1.39
C GLY A 371 -14.30 -1.24 -1.76
N PHE A 372 -13.03 -0.86 -1.76
CA PHE A 372 -11.92 -1.81 -1.78
C PHE A 372 -12.04 -2.79 -0.59
N ASP A 373 -11.71 -4.06 -0.81
CA ASP A 373 -11.74 -5.16 0.18
C ASP A 373 -13.13 -5.52 0.73
N ALA A 374 -14.19 -4.98 0.14
CA ALA A 374 -15.56 -5.29 0.54
C ALA A 374 -15.93 -6.73 0.19
N VAL A 375 -16.45 -7.48 1.16
CA VAL A 375 -17.01 -8.83 0.97
C VAL A 375 -18.47 -8.73 0.54
N LEU A 376 -18.85 -9.48 -0.49
CA LEU A 376 -20.19 -9.53 -1.04
C LEU A 376 -20.80 -10.92 -0.80
N HIS A 377 -22.04 -10.95 -0.35
CA HIS A 377 -22.74 -12.18 -0.04
C HIS A 377 -24.25 -12.05 -0.20
N ASP A 378 -24.99 -13.15 -0.31
CA ASP A 378 -26.45 -13.16 -0.47
C ASP A 378 -27.22 -13.54 0.81
N ALA A 379 -26.52 -13.94 1.87
CA ALA A 379 -27.11 -14.36 3.14
C ALA A 379 -26.68 -13.45 4.31
N THR A 380 -27.63 -12.86 5.05
CA THR A 380 -27.31 -11.91 6.14
C THR A 380 -26.44 -12.48 7.26
N GLU A 381 -26.43 -13.80 7.45
CA GLU A 381 -25.59 -14.50 8.43
C GLU A 381 -24.10 -14.55 8.06
N ASP A 382 -23.75 -14.20 6.82
CA ASP A 382 -22.38 -14.12 6.32
C ASP A 382 -21.79 -12.71 6.40
N GLY A 383 -22.51 -11.75 6.99
CA GLY A 383 -22.08 -10.35 7.07
C GLY A 383 -20.83 -10.12 7.93
N ASP A 384 -20.47 -11.06 8.80
CA ASP A 384 -19.28 -11.03 9.67
C ASP A 384 -18.05 -11.69 9.03
N ILE A 385 -18.13 -12.07 7.75
CA ILE A 385 -17.00 -12.62 7.00
C ILE A 385 -16.14 -11.48 6.46
N HIS A 386 -14.85 -11.54 6.77
CA HIS A 386 -13.83 -10.61 6.31
C HIS A 386 -12.72 -11.37 5.57
N LEU A 387 -12.08 -10.71 4.60
CA LEU A 387 -10.86 -11.22 4.00
C LEU A 387 -9.66 -10.77 4.84
N THR A 388 -8.65 -11.64 5.00
CA THR A 388 -7.40 -11.24 5.65
C THR A 388 -6.79 -10.03 4.92
N PRO A 389 -6.59 -8.89 5.60
CA PRO A 389 -6.14 -7.66 4.97
C PRO A 389 -4.80 -7.84 4.25
N LEU A 390 -4.62 -7.09 3.17
CA LEU A 390 -3.35 -6.99 2.46
C LEU A 390 -2.37 -6.10 3.23
N GLU A 391 -1.12 -6.52 3.32
CA GLU A 391 -0.04 -5.69 3.86
C GLU A 391 0.44 -4.68 2.81
N PHE A 392 -0.14 -3.48 2.86
CA PHE A 392 0.25 -2.38 2.00
C PHE A 392 1.48 -1.65 2.53
N PRO A 393 2.41 -1.21 1.65
CA PRO A 393 3.47 -0.30 2.05
C PRO A 393 2.89 1.02 2.57
N THR A 394 3.49 1.55 3.62
CA THR A 394 3.07 2.84 4.19
C THR A 394 3.48 3.99 3.28
N PRO A 395 2.56 4.88 2.88
CA PRO A 395 2.92 6.06 2.10
C PRO A 395 3.61 7.11 2.97
N ILE A 396 4.82 7.49 2.57
CA ILE A 396 5.70 8.38 3.34
C ILE A 396 5.99 9.70 2.63
N TYR A 397 5.83 9.76 1.31
CA TYR A 397 6.08 10.97 0.54
C TYR A 397 4.83 11.83 0.55
N GLY A 398 4.87 12.96 1.26
CA GLY A 398 3.73 13.86 1.45
C GLY A 398 3.86 15.19 0.71
N LEU A 399 2.76 15.71 0.19
CA LEU A 399 2.63 17.06 -0.36
C LEU A 399 1.42 17.77 0.25
N ALA A 400 1.61 18.98 0.75
CA ALA A 400 0.49 19.85 1.08
C ALA A 400 -0.16 20.35 -0.22
N ILE A 401 -1.48 20.24 -0.30
CA ILE A 401 -2.27 20.54 -1.49
C ILE A 401 -3.36 21.58 -1.16
N GLU A 402 -3.53 22.54 -2.06
CA GLU A 402 -4.61 23.53 -1.99
C GLU A 402 -5.18 23.80 -3.39
N PRO A 403 -6.47 24.14 -3.52
CA PRO A 403 -7.03 24.45 -4.82
C PRO A 403 -6.42 25.75 -5.34
N ALA A 404 -6.07 25.80 -6.63
CA ALA A 404 -5.50 27.01 -7.24
C ALA A 404 -6.49 28.19 -7.24
N ARG A 405 -7.79 27.90 -7.14
CA ARG A 405 -8.88 28.90 -7.08
C ARG A 405 -9.67 28.72 -5.78
N ARG A 406 -9.86 29.81 -5.04
CA ARG A 406 -10.72 29.85 -3.85
C ARG A 406 -12.15 29.43 -4.20
N GLY A 407 -12.79 28.66 -3.32
CA GLY A 407 -14.15 28.13 -3.51
C GLY A 407 -14.21 26.70 -4.05
N ASN A 408 -13.07 26.10 -4.42
CA ASN A 408 -12.98 24.70 -4.88
C ASN A 408 -12.57 23.71 -3.77
N GLU A 409 -12.51 24.14 -2.51
CA GLU A 409 -12.02 23.33 -1.38
C GLU A 409 -12.87 22.07 -1.18
N GLN A 410 -14.20 22.20 -1.23
CA GLN A 410 -15.12 21.06 -1.12
C GLN A 410 -14.93 20.08 -2.28
N ARG A 411 -14.84 20.58 -3.51
CA ARG A 411 -14.61 19.74 -4.69
C ARG A 411 -13.26 19.02 -4.63
N LEU A 412 -12.22 19.68 -4.12
CA LEU A 412 -10.93 19.03 -3.89
C LEU A 412 -11.05 17.88 -2.89
N ALA A 413 -11.72 18.09 -1.76
CA ALA A 413 -11.94 17.05 -0.76
C ALA A 413 -12.72 15.85 -1.34
N GLU A 414 -13.78 16.11 -2.11
CA GLU A 414 -14.57 15.06 -2.78
C GLU A 414 -13.75 14.25 -3.79
N VAL A 415 -12.90 14.90 -4.60
CA VAL A 415 -12.07 14.19 -5.59
C VAL A 415 -10.92 13.43 -4.92
N LEU A 416 -10.28 14.01 -3.91
CA LEU A 416 -9.23 13.33 -3.14
C LEU A 416 -9.77 12.08 -2.44
N HIS A 417 -11.01 12.12 -1.92
CA HIS A 417 -11.67 10.94 -1.38
C HIS A 417 -11.89 9.85 -2.44
N LYS A 418 -12.26 10.22 -3.67
CA LYS A 418 -12.40 9.27 -4.78
C LYS A 418 -11.06 8.62 -5.14
N LEU A 419 -10.00 9.41 -5.29
CA LEU A 419 -8.67 8.87 -5.60
C LEU A 419 -8.15 7.94 -4.50
N SER A 420 -8.35 8.30 -3.22
CA SER A 420 -7.95 7.45 -2.08
C SER A 420 -8.77 6.17 -1.98
N ALA A 421 -9.99 6.14 -2.52
CA ALA A 421 -10.82 4.93 -2.57
C ALA A 421 -10.40 3.96 -3.69
N GLU A 422 -9.68 4.44 -4.71
CA GLU A 422 -9.12 3.60 -5.78
C GLU A 422 -7.76 3.02 -5.41
N ASP A 423 -6.93 3.77 -4.67
CA ASP A 423 -5.56 3.38 -4.31
C ASP A 423 -5.37 3.31 -2.78
N PRO A 424 -5.25 2.11 -2.20
CA PRO A 424 -5.01 1.91 -0.77
C PRO A 424 -3.74 2.58 -0.24
N CYS A 425 -2.79 2.90 -1.12
CA CYS A 425 -1.53 3.56 -0.77
C CYS A 425 -1.55 5.07 -1.02
N LEU A 426 -2.69 5.67 -1.37
CA LEU A 426 -2.88 7.12 -1.42
C LEU A 426 -3.67 7.57 -0.18
N ARG A 427 -3.01 8.30 0.72
CA ARG A 427 -3.60 8.72 2.00
C ARG A 427 -3.75 10.23 2.06
N VAL A 428 -4.89 10.70 2.54
CA VAL A 428 -5.17 12.13 2.72
C VAL A 428 -5.33 12.41 4.20
N GLU A 429 -4.60 13.40 4.71
CA GLU A 429 -4.66 13.84 6.10
C GLU A 429 -4.89 15.36 6.18
N HIS A 430 -5.42 15.81 7.32
CA HIS A 430 -5.51 17.22 7.67
C HIS A 430 -4.96 17.43 9.09
N PRO A 431 -3.63 17.57 9.25
CA PRO A 431 -3.02 17.64 10.58
C PRO A 431 -3.46 18.90 11.34
N ALA A 432 -4.01 18.72 12.55
CA ALA A 432 -4.58 19.80 13.37
C ALA A 432 -3.61 20.95 13.74
N GLY A 433 -2.29 20.75 13.58
CA GLY A 433 -1.28 21.77 13.88
C GLY A 433 -0.88 22.65 12.69
N THR A 434 -1.17 22.24 11.46
CA THR A 434 -0.76 22.96 10.25
C THR A 434 -1.96 23.53 9.50
N ASN A 435 -3.16 22.98 9.71
CA ASN A 435 -4.38 23.27 8.96
C ASN A 435 -4.17 23.16 7.44
N GLU A 436 -3.28 22.24 7.03
CA GLU A 436 -3.03 21.92 5.63
C GLU A 436 -3.62 20.56 5.29
N THR A 437 -4.22 20.43 4.11
CA THR A 437 -4.53 19.12 3.55
C THR A 437 -3.25 18.55 2.96
N VAL A 438 -2.82 17.39 3.45
CA VAL A 438 -1.60 16.71 3.00
C VAL A 438 -1.99 15.39 2.33
N VAL A 439 -1.47 15.16 1.14
CA VAL A 439 -1.63 13.90 0.40
C VAL A 439 -0.32 13.14 0.47
N PHE A 440 -0.37 11.89 0.92
CA PHE A 440 0.75 10.98 1.01
C PHE A 440 0.64 9.88 -0.05
N GLY A 441 1.75 9.59 -0.70
CA GLY A 441 1.90 8.47 -1.62
C GLY A 441 3.18 7.68 -1.33
N LEU A 442 3.39 6.60 -2.07
CA LEU A 442 4.59 5.76 -1.93
C LEU A 442 5.87 6.45 -2.42
N GLY A 443 5.74 7.43 -3.31
CA GLY A 443 6.86 8.16 -3.89
C GLY A 443 6.42 9.39 -4.67
N GLU A 444 7.41 10.13 -5.18
CA GLU A 444 7.18 11.36 -5.96
C GLU A 444 6.42 11.06 -7.26
N PHE A 445 6.73 9.96 -7.93
CA PHE A 445 6.09 9.62 -9.20
C PHE A 445 4.64 9.17 -8.98
N HIS A 446 4.34 8.48 -7.88
CA HIS A 446 2.96 8.23 -7.43
C HIS A 446 2.17 9.54 -7.34
N LEU A 447 2.61 10.48 -6.48
CA LEU A 447 1.86 11.71 -6.24
C LEU A 447 1.73 12.57 -7.49
N ARG A 448 2.78 12.64 -8.32
CA ARG A 448 2.70 13.33 -9.61
C ARG A 448 1.60 12.76 -10.51
N CYS A 449 1.46 11.43 -10.60
CA CYS A 449 0.37 10.83 -11.36
C CYS A 449 -1.01 11.17 -10.75
N ALA A 450 -1.14 11.14 -9.43
CA ALA A 450 -2.39 11.53 -8.76
C ALA A 450 -2.76 13.01 -9.03
N LEU A 451 -1.79 13.92 -8.97
CA LEU A 451 -1.97 15.35 -9.28
C LEU A 451 -2.32 15.59 -10.76
N GLU A 452 -1.71 14.83 -11.67
CA GLU A 452 -2.07 14.86 -13.10
C GLU A 452 -3.48 14.34 -13.33
N ARG A 453 -3.95 13.30 -12.62
CA ARG A 453 -5.36 12.87 -12.68
C ARG A 453 -6.31 13.98 -12.23
N LEU A 454 -5.98 14.73 -11.17
CA LEU A 454 -6.78 15.89 -10.74
C LEU A 454 -6.95 16.91 -11.88
N THR A 455 -5.86 17.21 -12.58
CA THR A 455 -5.84 18.23 -13.63
C THR A 455 -6.45 17.73 -14.94
N GLU A 456 -6.01 16.58 -15.43
CA GLU A 456 -6.38 16.04 -16.75
C GLU A 456 -7.78 15.40 -16.73
N GLN A 457 -8.13 14.65 -15.69
CA GLN A 457 -9.38 13.88 -15.61
C GLN A 457 -10.49 14.68 -14.90
N TYR A 458 -10.18 15.25 -13.74
CA TYR A 458 -11.16 15.97 -12.93
C TYR A 458 -11.23 17.48 -13.22
N LYS A 459 -10.36 18.01 -14.08
CA LYS A 459 -10.28 19.44 -14.45
C LYS A 459 -10.17 20.36 -13.23
N LEU A 460 -9.37 19.94 -12.25
CA LEU A 460 -9.13 20.65 -11.00
C LEU A 460 -7.64 21.02 -10.89
N GLU A 461 -7.34 22.31 -11.05
CA GLU A 461 -6.00 22.85 -10.84
C GLU A 461 -5.71 23.00 -9.34
N VAL A 462 -4.53 22.55 -8.93
CA VAL A 462 -4.07 22.56 -7.55
C VAL A 462 -2.66 23.14 -7.46
N ALA A 463 -2.36 23.77 -6.32
CA ALA A 463 -1.01 24.16 -5.96
C ALA A 463 -0.51 23.20 -4.89
N THR A 464 0.78 22.83 -4.99
CA THR A 464 1.42 21.93 -4.03
C THR A 464 2.67 22.56 -3.43
N ARG A 465 2.95 22.23 -2.18
CA ARG A 465 4.19 22.60 -1.49
C ARG A 465 4.63 21.47 -0.55
N PRO A 466 5.91 21.41 -0.14
CA PRO A 466 6.33 20.52 0.94
C PRO A 466 5.45 20.76 2.19
N PRO A 467 4.96 19.69 2.84
CA PRO A 467 4.09 19.83 4.00
C PRO A 467 4.85 20.50 5.15
N LYS A 468 4.15 21.36 5.90
CA LYS A 468 4.74 21.94 7.10
C LYS A 468 5.03 20.85 8.12
N ILE A 469 6.22 20.90 8.70
CA ILE A 469 6.59 20.06 9.84
C ILE A 469 5.76 20.52 11.03
N ALA A 470 5.07 19.59 11.67
CA ALA A 470 4.23 19.87 12.83
C ALA A 470 5.09 20.07 14.10
N TYR A 471 5.85 21.17 14.17
CA TYR A 471 6.58 21.53 15.39
C TYR A 471 5.62 21.72 16.57
N ARG A 472 6.15 21.58 17.78
CA ARG A 472 5.42 21.75 19.04
C ARG A 472 6.19 22.66 19.99
N GLU A 473 5.52 23.18 21.00
CA GLU A 473 6.15 23.92 22.09
C GLU A 473 5.94 23.19 23.42
N THR A 474 6.86 23.37 24.36
CA THR A 474 6.75 22.84 25.72
C THR A 474 7.56 23.72 26.68
N ILE A 475 7.58 23.37 27.97
CA ILE A 475 8.39 24.03 28.99
C ILE A 475 9.38 23.04 29.62
N ALA A 476 10.52 23.52 30.11
CA ALA A 476 11.54 22.68 30.77
C ALA A 476 11.64 22.93 32.29
N GLY A 477 10.89 23.87 32.84
CA GLY A 477 10.93 24.21 34.27
C GLY A 477 9.56 24.61 34.81
N LYS A 478 9.47 24.74 36.14
CA LYS A 478 8.28 25.28 36.78
C LYS A 478 8.38 26.80 36.84
N ALA A 479 7.27 27.49 36.65
CA ALA A 479 7.19 28.94 36.84
C ALA A 479 5.80 29.39 37.26
N GLU A 480 5.73 30.57 37.84
CA GLU A 480 4.48 31.24 38.19
C GLU A 480 4.24 32.42 37.25
N GLY A 481 2.98 32.63 36.91
CA GLY A 481 2.54 33.75 36.09
C GLY A 481 1.32 34.41 36.68
N HIS A 482 1.23 35.71 36.47
CA HIS A 482 0.12 36.51 36.96
C HIS A 482 -0.31 37.53 35.93
N HIS A 483 -1.61 37.80 35.85
CA HIS A 483 -2.11 38.93 35.09
C HIS A 483 -3.37 39.52 35.70
N ARG A 484 -3.38 40.85 35.79
CA ARG A 484 -4.54 41.64 36.21
C ARG A 484 -5.10 42.41 35.01
N HIS A 485 -6.24 41.95 34.50
CA HIS A 485 -6.99 42.63 33.45
C HIS A 485 -7.97 43.63 34.07
N LYS A 486 -7.76 44.93 33.82
CA LYS A 486 -8.68 46.00 34.23
C LYS A 486 -8.95 46.92 33.04
N LYS A 487 -10.19 47.02 32.58
CA LYS A 487 -10.62 47.95 31.54
C LYS A 487 -11.82 48.75 32.04
N GLN A 488 -11.61 50.06 32.19
CA GLN A 488 -12.65 51.05 32.47
C GLN A 488 -12.82 51.92 31.23
N THR A 489 -13.56 51.42 30.24
CA THR A 489 -14.12 52.26 29.15
C THR A 489 -15.52 52.69 29.56
N GLY A 490 -16.07 53.78 29.01
CA GLY A 490 -17.37 54.38 29.41
C GLY A 490 -18.64 53.50 29.34
N GLY A 491 -18.51 52.18 29.12
CA GLY A 491 -19.56 51.18 29.28
C GLY A 491 -19.30 50.24 30.46
N ALA A 492 -19.89 49.04 30.45
CA ALA A 492 -19.76 48.10 31.57
C ALA A 492 -18.31 47.59 31.75
N GLY A 493 -17.75 47.78 32.94
CA GLY A 493 -16.35 47.49 33.26
C GLY A 493 -15.95 46.03 33.08
N GLN A 494 -14.64 45.81 32.99
CA GLN A 494 -14.03 44.47 32.96
C GLN A 494 -12.93 44.39 34.01
N PHE A 495 -13.03 43.38 34.88
CA PHE A 495 -12.05 43.08 35.90
C PHE A 495 -11.84 41.57 36.02
N GLY A 496 -10.58 41.14 36.07
CA GLY A 496 -10.20 39.76 36.40
C GLY A 496 -8.71 39.68 36.67
N GLU A 497 -8.33 39.01 37.76
CA GLU A 497 -6.94 38.76 38.12
C GLU A 497 -6.76 37.25 38.29
N VAL A 498 -5.77 36.67 37.62
CA VAL A 498 -5.48 35.24 37.65
C VAL A 498 -4.02 35.04 38.03
N MET A 499 -3.78 34.15 38.99
CA MET A 499 -2.46 33.66 39.38
C MET A 499 -2.41 32.14 39.15
N LEU A 500 -1.43 31.71 38.38
CA LEU A 500 -1.27 30.31 38.02
C LEU A 500 0.19 29.90 38.06
N ARG A 501 0.41 28.60 38.16
CA ARG A 501 1.72 27.97 38.02
C ARG A 501 1.68 26.96 36.87
N VAL A 502 2.79 26.85 36.17
CA VAL A 502 3.00 25.87 35.10
C VAL A 502 4.09 24.90 35.52
N GLU A 503 3.92 23.62 35.17
CA GLU A 503 4.95 22.61 35.32
C GLU A 503 4.96 21.64 34.11
N PRO A 504 6.13 21.15 33.70
CA PRO A 504 6.23 20.21 32.59
C PRO A 504 5.62 18.86 32.98
N LEU A 505 4.97 18.24 32.01
CA LEU A 505 4.55 16.84 32.09
C LEU A 505 5.56 15.95 31.33
N PRO A 506 5.55 14.63 31.60
CA PRO A 506 6.20 13.67 30.71
C PRO A 506 5.72 13.81 29.25
N ARG A 507 6.58 13.41 28.32
CA ARG A 507 6.27 13.44 26.88
C ARG A 507 5.04 12.59 26.56
N GLY A 508 4.09 13.17 25.83
CA GLY A 508 2.89 12.48 25.36
C GLY A 508 1.70 12.57 26.30
N GLU A 509 1.85 13.15 27.48
CA GLU A 509 0.76 13.37 28.45
C GLU A 509 -0.16 14.54 28.06
N GLY A 510 0.27 15.41 27.13
CA GLY A 510 -0.57 16.46 26.59
C GLY A 510 -0.80 17.62 27.57
N PHE A 511 -2.05 17.95 27.87
CA PHE A 511 -2.40 19.13 28.68
C PHE A 511 -3.27 18.74 29.88
N GLU A 512 -2.86 19.18 31.07
CA GLU A 512 -3.61 18.98 32.30
C GLU A 512 -3.96 20.33 32.96
N PHE A 513 -5.24 20.52 33.28
CA PHE A 513 -5.74 21.70 33.97
C PHE A 513 -6.17 21.34 35.40
N ILE A 514 -5.67 22.08 36.39
CA ILE A 514 -5.99 21.89 37.81
C ILE A 514 -6.53 23.20 38.39
N ASP A 515 -7.76 23.14 38.91
CA ASP A 515 -8.31 24.20 39.76
C ASP A 515 -7.93 23.94 41.23
N ALA A 516 -7.09 24.80 41.78
CA ALA A 516 -6.69 24.80 43.18
C ALA A 516 -7.11 26.09 43.92
N VAL A 517 -8.06 26.85 43.36
CA VAL A 517 -8.52 28.12 43.93
C VAL A 517 -9.25 27.87 45.25
N LYS A 518 -8.89 28.62 46.30
CA LYS A 518 -9.52 28.53 47.63
C LYS A 518 -10.28 29.81 47.98
N GLY A 519 -11.31 29.67 48.80
CA GLY A 519 -12.02 30.83 49.40
C GLY A 519 -12.81 31.71 48.42
N GLY A 520 -13.09 31.25 47.20
CA GLY A 520 -13.89 31.99 46.22
C GLY A 520 -13.18 33.21 45.59
N ALA A 521 -11.84 33.26 45.66
CA ALA A 521 -11.03 34.34 45.09
C ALA A 521 -11.33 34.58 43.59
N ILE A 522 -11.54 33.47 42.86
CA ILE A 522 -12.21 33.41 41.57
C ILE A 522 -13.52 32.64 41.75
N PRO A 523 -14.69 33.24 41.43
CA PRO A 523 -15.95 32.50 41.41
C PRO A 523 -15.89 31.30 40.45
N GLY A 524 -16.34 30.12 40.89
CA GLY A 524 -16.24 28.87 40.12
C GLY A 524 -16.84 28.95 38.71
N GLN A 525 -17.88 29.77 38.51
CA GLN A 525 -18.48 30.03 37.18
C GLN A 525 -17.50 30.64 36.16
N PHE A 526 -16.42 31.30 36.61
CA PHE A 526 -15.42 31.92 35.73
C PHE A 526 -14.19 31.04 35.49
N ILE A 527 -14.03 29.92 36.19
CA ILE A 527 -12.92 28.97 35.97
C ILE A 527 -12.91 28.41 34.53
N PRO A 528 -14.05 28.00 33.94
CA PRO A 528 -14.07 27.58 32.53
C PRO A 528 -13.60 28.67 31.56
N ALA A 529 -13.83 29.95 31.89
CA ALA A 529 -13.35 31.07 31.07
C ALA A 529 -11.82 31.24 31.17
N VAL A 530 -11.23 31.05 32.36
CA VAL A 530 -9.77 31.03 32.55
C VAL A 530 -9.14 29.90 31.73
N GLU A 531 -9.69 28.69 31.85
CA GLU A 531 -9.23 27.51 31.10
C GLU A 531 -9.32 27.74 29.58
N LYS A 532 -10.45 28.29 29.11
CA LYS A 532 -10.61 28.67 27.69
C LYS A 532 -9.51 29.64 27.23
N GLY A 533 -9.15 30.62 28.06
CA GLY A 533 -8.05 31.55 27.77
C GLY A 533 -6.69 30.87 27.68
N ILE A 534 -6.44 29.87 28.53
CA ILE A 534 -5.22 29.05 28.49
C ILE A 534 -5.19 28.20 27.21
N ARG A 535 -6.29 27.51 26.88
CA ARG A 535 -6.40 26.66 25.68
C ARG A 535 -6.15 27.44 24.39
N GLN A 536 -6.58 28.70 24.31
CA GLN A 536 -6.26 29.58 23.16
C GLN A 536 -4.75 29.80 22.97
N VAL A 537 -3.98 29.85 24.06
CA VAL A 537 -2.51 29.95 23.96
C VAL A 537 -1.90 28.60 23.63
N LEU A 538 -2.46 27.49 24.13
CA LEU A 538 -1.97 26.15 23.78
C LEU A 538 -2.04 25.87 22.28
N GLU A 539 -3.01 26.43 21.56
CA GLU A 539 -3.14 26.22 20.11
C GLU A 539 -1.99 26.84 19.32
N ASN A 540 -1.49 28.01 19.75
CA ASN A 540 -0.54 28.80 18.97
C ASN A 540 0.81 29.01 19.64
N GLY A 541 0.99 28.68 20.92
CA GLY A 541 2.27 28.85 21.63
C GLY A 541 2.74 30.31 21.77
N PRO A 542 3.39 30.69 22.88
CA PRO A 542 3.94 32.04 23.02
C PRO A 542 5.35 32.22 22.47
N LEU A 543 6.10 31.14 22.17
CA LEU A 543 7.51 31.23 21.81
C LEU A 543 7.72 31.39 20.30
N ALA A 544 7.17 30.48 19.49
CA ALA A 544 7.43 30.35 18.07
C ALA A 544 6.18 30.16 17.20
N GLY A 545 4.98 30.16 17.79
CA GLY A 545 3.75 30.05 17.03
C GLY A 545 3.25 28.61 16.88
N PHE A 546 3.76 27.65 17.67
CA PHE A 546 3.38 26.24 17.56
C PHE A 546 2.56 25.75 18.75
N ALA A 547 1.69 24.77 18.50
CA ALA A 547 0.85 24.21 19.55
C ALA A 547 1.70 23.66 20.71
N MET A 548 1.33 24.05 21.94
CA MET A 548 1.98 23.59 23.15
C MET A 548 1.45 22.22 23.60
N GLN A 549 2.35 21.40 24.12
CA GLN A 549 2.05 20.11 24.74
C GLN A 549 2.94 19.84 25.95
N ASP A 550 2.56 18.80 26.70
CA ASP A 550 3.23 18.32 27.91
C ASP A 550 3.32 19.40 29.00
N VAL A 551 2.20 20.08 29.27
CA VAL A 551 2.12 21.16 30.27
C VAL A 551 0.94 20.95 31.21
N ARG A 552 1.21 21.02 32.51
CA ARG A 552 0.19 21.14 33.54
C ARG A 552 0.07 22.59 33.99
N VAL A 553 -1.16 23.06 34.12
CA VAL A 553 -1.48 24.40 34.62
C VAL A 553 -2.32 24.29 35.87
N THR A 554 -1.82 24.80 36.99
CA THR A 554 -2.59 24.92 38.23
C THR A 554 -2.95 26.38 38.48
N VAL A 555 -4.25 26.70 38.46
CA VAL A 555 -4.75 28.00 38.91
C VAL A 555 -4.95 27.94 40.41
N TYR A 556 -4.25 28.77 41.18
CA TYR A 556 -4.25 28.66 42.65
C TYR A 556 -4.82 29.89 43.35
N ASP A 557 -4.85 31.05 42.70
CA ASP A 557 -5.39 32.28 43.28
C ASP A 557 -5.84 33.28 42.20
N GLY A 558 -6.53 34.34 42.61
CA GLY A 558 -6.96 35.41 41.73
C GLY A 558 -7.77 36.48 42.46
N LYS A 559 -8.32 37.44 41.71
CA LYS A 559 -9.25 38.43 42.27
C LYS A 559 -10.41 38.68 41.32
N SER A 560 -11.58 38.86 41.93
CA SER A 560 -12.81 39.29 41.26
C SER A 560 -13.30 40.62 41.82
N HIS A 561 -14.09 41.34 41.02
CA HIS A 561 -14.86 42.51 41.42
C HIS A 561 -16.36 42.20 41.29
N PRO A 562 -17.22 42.57 42.26
CA PRO A 562 -18.64 42.18 42.26
C PRO A 562 -19.43 42.63 41.02
N VAL A 563 -19.05 43.75 40.42
CA VAL A 563 -19.81 44.39 39.32
C VAL A 563 -19.09 44.26 37.97
N ASP A 564 -17.76 44.24 37.97
CA ASP A 564 -16.97 44.32 36.73
C ASP A 564 -16.40 42.97 36.27
N SER A 565 -16.60 41.90 37.05
CA SER A 565 -16.14 40.56 36.68
C SER A 565 -17.00 39.96 35.57
N LYS A 566 -16.35 39.60 34.46
CA LYS A 566 -16.98 38.95 33.30
C LYS A 566 -16.11 37.82 32.78
N GLU A 567 -16.72 36.86 32.11
CA GLU A 567 -15.99 35.74 31.48
C GLU A 567 -14.86 36.22 30.55
N VAL A 568 -15.12 37.25 29.73
CA VAL A 568 -14.12 37.82 28.81
C VAL A 568 -12.89 38.38 29.55
N ALA A 569 -13.09 38.93 30.76
CA ALA A 569 -12.00 39.44 31.58
C ALA A 569 -11.13 38.30 32.12
N PHE A 570 -11.75 37.23 32.62
CA PHE A 570 -11.05 36.05 33.13
C PHE A 570 -10.38 35.21 32.03
N ALA A 571 -10.96 35.12 30.83
CA ALA A 571 -10.30 34.52 29.67
C ALA A 571 -9.06 35.31 29.26
N THR A 572 -9.14 36.64 29.25
CA THR A 572 -7.99 37.50 28.93
C THR A 572 -6.91 37.44 30.00
N ALA A 573 -7.31 37.42 31.28
CA ALA A 573 -6.40 37.28 32.41
C ALA A 573 -5.70 35.92 32.41
N GLY A 574 -6.44 34.82 32.21
CA GLY A 574 -5.90 33.46 32.11
C GLY A 574 -4.87 33.32 30.99
N ARG A 575 -5.22 33.79 29.78
CA ARG A 575 -4.31 33.83 28.62
C ARG A 575 -2.99 34.55 28.93
N LYS A 576 -3.05 35.77 29.45
CA LYS A 576 -1.84 36.57 29.71
C LYS A 576 -1.03 36.06 30.90
N ALA A 577 -1.69 35.54 31.94
CA ALA A 577 -1.02 34.91 33.07
C ALA A 577 -0.27 33.65 32.64
N PHE A 578 -0.86 32.88 31.72
CA PHE A 578 -0.23 31.68 31.16
C PHE A 578 0.98 32.01 30.28
N ILE A 579 0.87 33.00 29.39
CA ILE A 579 2.02 33.49 28.61
C ILE A 579 3.16 33.95 29.54
N ASP A 580 2.86 34.72 30.59
CA ASP A 580 3.84 35.19 31.57
C ASP A 580 4.55 34.02 32.29
N ALA A 581 3.79 32.98 32.67
CA ALA A 581 4.34 31.78 33.29
C ALA A 581 5.24 31.00 32.32
N VAL A 582 4.74 30.71 31.11
CA VAL A 582 5.47 29.92 30.10
C VAL A 582 6.80 30.57 29.74
N MET A 583 6.82 31.90 29.54
CA MET A 583 8.06 32.61 29.18
C MET A 583 9.12 32.58 30.28
N LYS A 584 8.73 32.36 31.55
CA LYS A 584 9.64 32.16 32.69
C LYS A 584 10.02 30.70 32.90
N ALA A 585 9.29 29.77 32.29
CA ALA A 585 9.42 28.32 32.48
C ALA A 585 10.46 27.65 31.57
N ARG A 586 11.35 28.42 30.93
CA ARG A 586 12.32 27.95 29.92
C ARG A 586 11.59 27.21 28.78
N PRO A 587 10.81 27.93 27.95
CA PRO A 587 10.08 27.32 26.85
C PRO A 587 11.04 26.80 25.78
N SER A 588 10.64 25.73 25.10
CA SER A 588 11.42 25.08 24.05
C SER A 588 10.53 24.62 22.90
N VAL A 589 11.08 24.63 21.68
CA VAL A 589 10.42 24.10 20.49
C VAL A 589 10.85 22.65 20.29
N LEU A 590 9.92 21.81 19.91
CA LEU A 590 10.11 20.41 19.63
C LEU A 590 9.90 20.11 18.15
N GLU A 591 10.72 19.24 17.60
CA GLU A 591 10.58 18.68 16.26
C GLU A 591 10.22 17.18 16.33
N PRO A 592 9.45 16.69 15.35
CA PRO A 592 9.15 15.26 15.26
C PRO A 592 10.39 14.49 14.80
N ILE A 593 10.75 13.49 15.59
CA ILE A 593 11.75 12.47 15.26
C ILE A 593 11.02 11.27 14.68
N VAL A 594 11.52 10.78 13.56
CA VAL A 594 11.05 9.54 12.94
C VAL A 594 12.09 8.45 13.09
N GLU A 595 11.62 7.24 13.32
CA GLU A 595 12.39 6.04 13.03
C GLU A 595 12.46 5.89 11.52
N ILE A 596 13.64 5.60 11.01
CA ILE A 596 13.93 5.40 9.60
C ILE A 596 14.62 4.05 9.41
N GLU A 597 14.13 3.26 8.46
CA GLU A 597 14.82 2.07 7.96
C GLU A 597 15.14 2.26 6.48
N VAL A 598 16.43 2.30 6.16
CA VAL A 598 16.91 2.47 4.78
C VAL A 598 17.47 1.14 4.28
N THR A 599 16.85 0.57 3.25
CA THR A 599 17.32 -0.64 2.56
C THR A 599 18.12 -0.25 1.34
N VAL A 600 19.38 -0.66 1.29
CA VAL A 600 20.33 -0.35 0.19
C VAL A 600 21.22 -1.55 -0.15
N PRO A 601 21.89 -1.56 -1.32
CA PRO A 601 22.97 -2.52 -1.57
C PRO A 601 24.11 -2.35 -0.55
N GLY A 602 24.78 -3.44 -0.17
CA GLY A 602 25.88 -3.42 0.80
C GLY A 602 27.04 -2.50 0.40
N THR A 603 27.25 -2.26 -0.89
CA THR A 603 28.25 -1.31 -1.41
C THR A 603 27.96 0.15 -1.06
N ALA A 604 26.69 0.52 -0.87
CA ALA A 604 26.24 1.88 -0.57
C ALA A 604 26.00 2.13 0.93
N MET A 605 26.22 1.13 1.79
CA MET A 605 25.98 1.23 3.24
C MET A 605 26.75 2.40 3.88
N GLY A 606 28.02 2.58 3.53
CA GLY A 606 28.86 3.64 4.10
C GLY A 606 28.36 5.05 3.77
N ASP A 607 27.96 5.27 2.52
CA ASP A 607 27.45 6.56 2.06
C ASP A 607 26.13 6.93 2.74
N VAL A 608 25.24 5.95 2.92
CA VAL A 608 23.94 6.14 3.61
C VAL A 608 24.13 6.46 5.09
N ILE A 609 25.00 5.73 5.79
CA ILE A 609 25.31 6.02 7.20
C ILE A 609 25.90 7.43 7.33
N GLY A 610 26.78 7.81 6.40
CA GLY A 610 27.36 9.14 6.32
C GLY A 610 26.30 10.23 6.13
N ASP A 611 25.38 10.05 5.17
CA ASP A 611 24.34 11.05 4.87
C ASP A 611 23.32 11.18 6.02
N LEU A 612 22.88 10.07 6.62
CA LEU A 612 22.00 10.09 7.80
C LEU A 612 22.67 10.82 8.96
N SER A 613 23.95 10.54 9.23
CA SER A 613 24.70 11.22 10.29
C SER A 613 24.86 12.72 10.03
N ALA A 614 25.09 13.12 8.77
CA ALA A 614 25.14 14.52 8.36
C ALA A 614 23.79 15.25 8.56
N LYS A 615 22.69 14.51 8.50
CA LYS A 615 21.31 14.96 8.72
C LYS A 615 20.85 14.86 10.17
N ARG A 616 21.77 14.86 11.15
CA ARG A 616 21.48 14.70 12.59
C ARG A 616 20.78 13.38 12.92
N GLY A 617 20.86 12.40 12.03
CA GLY A 617 20.37 11.07 12.25
C GLY A 617 21.27 10.29 13.21
N GLN A 618 20.67 9.49 14.07
CA GLN A 618 21.34 8.55 14.95
C GLN A 618 21.10 7.15 14.41
N VAL A 619 22.15 6.50 13.91
CA VAL A 619 22.06 5.12 13.43
C VAL A 619 22.11 4.18 14.64
N HIS A 620 21.08 3.37 14.81
CA HIS A 620 20.95 2.42 15.92
C HIS A 620 21.48 1.04 15.58
N GLY A 621 21.47 0.67 14.30
CA GLY A 621 21.97 -0.62 13.88
C GLY A 621 21.94 -0.82 12.38
N THR A 622 22.62 -1.87 11.95
CA THR A 622 22.51 -2.38 10.60
C THR A 622 22.14 -3.85 10.65
N ARG A 623 21.27 -4.28 9.74
CA ARG A 623 20.90 -5.68 9.56
C ARG A 623 21.22 -6.08 8.13
N THR A 624 21.84 -7.23 7.97
CA THR A 624 21.98 -7.83 6.64
C THR A 624 20.60 -8.31 6.21
N GLY A 625 20.09 -7.74 5.13
CA GLY A 625 18.89 -8.22 4.45
C GLY A 625 19.22 -9.37 3.51
N ALA A 626 18.21 -9.89 2.82
CA ALA A 626 18.43 -10.89 1.78
C ALA A 626 19.26 -10.29 0.61
N ALA A 627 20.07 -11.13 -0.03
CA ALA A 627 20.80 -10.80 -1.27
C ALA A 627 21.74 -9.59 -1.19
N ASN A 628 22.63 -9.58 -0.20
CA ASN A 628 23.66 -8.55 -0.03
C ASN A 628 23.10 -7.11 0.12
N SER A 629 21.82 -7.00 0.46
CA SER A 629 21.21 -5.74 0.90
C SER A 629 21.50 -5.52 2.38
N VAL A 630 21.58 -4.26 2.77
CA VAL A 630 21.76 -3.85 4.15
C VAL A 630 20.62 -2.91 4.49
N ILE A 631 19.99 -3.18 5.63
CA ILE A 631 19.01 -2.30 6.25
C ILE A 631 19.73 -1.49 7.31
N VAL A 632 19.81 -0.18 7.10
CA VAL A 632 20.34 0.80 8.06
C VAL A 632 19.16 1.37 8.83
N ALA A 633 19.10 1.10 10.13
CA ALA A 633 18.03 1.58 11.00
C ALA A 633 18.53 2.71 11.90
N GLY A 634 17.73 3.75 12.07
CA GLY A 634 18.09 4.90 12.90
C GLY A 634 16.89 5.78 13.24
N GLN A 635 17.18 6.87 13.93
CA GLN A 635 16.24 7.96 14.18
C GLN A 635 16.76 9.23 13.54
N VAL A 636 15.89 10.00 12.90
CA VAL A 636 16.27 11.25 12.23
C VAL A 636 15.15 12.28 12.38
N PRO A 637 15.47 13.57 12.53
CA PRO A 637 14.45 14.60 12.52
C PRO A 637 13.75 14.64 11.16
N LEU A 638 12.41 14.64 11.15
CA LEU A 638 11.63 14.67 9.90
C LEU A 638 11.99 15.89 9.04
N SER A 639 12.38 16.99 9.69
CA SER A 639 12.81 18.23 9.06
C SER A 639 14.01 18.08 8.11
N GLU A 640 14.82 17.04 8.30
CA GLU A 640 16.03 16.78 7.53
C GLU A 640 15.79 15.83 6.36
N LEU A 641 14.60 15.22 6.25
CA LEU A 641 14.26 14.22 5.24
C LEU A 641 13.57 14.78 3.98
N ASN A 642 13.50 16.10 3.83
CA ASN A 642 13.01 16.70 2.59
C ASN A 642 13.83 16.22 1.39
N ASP A 643 13.14 15.74 0.35
CA ASP A 643 13.70 15.17 -0.88
C ASP A 643 14.70 14.02 -0.66
N TYR A 644 14.59 13.30 0.46
CA TYR A 644 15.53 12.23 0.80
C TYR A 644 15.51 11.09 -0.22
N GLN A 645 14.35 10.74 -0.79
CA GLN A 645 14.27 9.68 -1.82
C GLN A 645 15.15 9.98 -3.05
N SER A 646 15.13 11.22 -3.55
CA SER A 646 15.90 11.62 -4.74
C SER A 646 17.41 11.54 -4.48
N ARG A 647 17.82 11.93 -3.27
CA ARG A 647 19.21 11.80 -2.81
C ARG A 647 19.61 10.34 -2.63
N LEU A 648 18.77 9.54 -1.98
CA LEU A 648 18.99 8.11 -1.77
C LEU A 648 19.17 7.39 -3.11
N ASN A 649 18.32 7.68 -4.09
CA ASN A 649 18.46 7.16 -5.45
C ASN A 649 19.81 7.55 -6.06
N SER A 650 20.23 8.80 -5.92
CA SER A 650 21.53 9.25 -6.44
C SER A 650 22.72 8.53 -5.81
N MET A 651 22.67 8.22 -4.51
CA MET A 651 23.76 7.52 -3.79
C MET A 651 23.78 6.03 -4.07
N THR A 652 22.64 5.45 -4.39
CA THR A 652 22.45 3.98 -4.50
C THR A 652 22.29 3.51 -5.94
N GLY A 653 22.43 4.39 -6.93
CA GLY A 653 22.11 4.06 -8.32
C GLY A 653 20.63 3.73 -8.56
N GLY A 654 19.73 4.22 -7.70
CA GLY A 654 18.30 3.96 -7.75
C GLY A 654 17.85 2.70 -6.99
N HIS A 655 18.75 2.01 -6.30
CA HIS A 655 18.46 0.75 -5.59
C HIS A 655 18.10 0.93 -4.11
N GLY A 656 18.06 2.17 -3.61
CA GLY A 656 17.76 2.49 -2.22
C GLY A 656 16.28 2.80 -2.00
N SER A 657 15.71 2.23 -0.95
CA SER A 657 14.37 2.58 -0.45
C SER A 657 14.43 2.84 1.03
N TYR A 658 13.50 3.62 1.57
CA TYR A 658 13.39 3.79 3.01
C TYR A 658 11.93 3.78 3.46
N THR A 659 11.72 3.46 4.73
CA THR A 659 10.45 3.63 5.44
C THR A 659 10.67 4.55 6.62
N ILE A 660 9.63 5.29 7.02
CA ILE A 660 9.65 6.12 8.22
C ILE A 660 8.41 5.90 9.07
N GLN A 661 8.59 5.99 10.38
CA GLN A 661 7.51 5.95 11.36
C GLN A 661 7.74 7.04 12.40
N PHE A 662 6.68 7.76 12.80
CA PHE A 662 6.79 8.71 13.90
C PHE A 662 7.24 8.00 15.17
N SER A 663 8.29 8.51 15.82
CA SER A 663 8.80 7.97 17.08
C SER A 663 8.37 8.85 18.24
N HIS A 664 8.85 10.09 18.30
CA HIS A 664 8.58 11.02 19.40
C HIS A 664 8.92 12.47 19.00
N TYR A 665 8.70 13.40 19.92
CA TYR A 665 9.15 14.78 19.78
C TYR A 665 10.41 15.03 20.62
N ASP A 666 11.42 15.67 20.02
CA ASP A 666 12.65 16.06 20.69
C ASP A 666 12.95 17.56 20.49
N ASN A 667 13.83 18.11 21.32
CA ASN A 667 14.16 19.55 21.29
C ASN A 667 14.86 19.94 19.99
N VAL A 668 14.34 21.01 19.38
CA VAL A 668 14.99 21.66 18.24
C VAL A 668 16.34 22.25 18.70
N PRO A 669 17.40 22.16 17.88
CA PRO A 669 18.69 22.78 18.19
C PRO A 669 18.55 24.29 18.47
N PRO A 670 19.31 24.86 19.44
CA PRO A 670 19.13 26.26 19.88
C PRO A 670 19.14 27.29 18.74
N GLY A 671 20.06 27.14 17.78
CA GLY A 671 20.15 28.07 16.64
C GLY A 671 18.98 27.98 15.65
N GLN A 672 18.29 26.84 15.56
CA GLN A 672 17.04 26.73 14.79
C GLN A 672 15.86 27.30 15.57
N GLN A 673 15.79 27.05 16.88
CA GLN A 673 14.75 27.60 17.76
C GLN A 673 14.76 29.15 17.74
N GLU A 674 15.93 29.78 17.86
CA GLU A 674 16.06 31.25 17.81
C GLU A 674 15.54 31.82 16.48
N LYS A 675 15.84 31.17 15.36
CA LYS A 675 15.32 31.56 14.04
C LYS A 675 13.80 31.46 13.98
N MET A 676 13.21 30.38 14.48
CA MET A 676 11.75 30.20 14.52
C MET A 676 11.06 31.27 15.39
N ALA A 677 11.57 31.48 16.61
CA ALA A 677 11.04 32.50 17.53
C ALA A 677 11.14 33.93 16.94
N SER A 678 12.26 34.26 16.29
CA SER A 678 12.44 35.58 15.66
C SER A 678 11.44 35.84 14.51
N ARG A 679 11.15 34.82 13.69
CA ARG A 679 10.15 34.91 12.62
C ARG A 679 8.75 35.13 13.18
N HIS A 680 8.40 34.39 14.23
CA HIS A 680 7.09 34.54 14.87
C HIS A 680 6.89 35.94 15.44
N LYS A 681 7.91 36.48 16.11
CA LYS A 681 7.86 37.84 16.67
C LYS A 681 7.66 38.92 15.59
N ALA A 682 8.37 38.82 14.47
CA ALA A 682 8.20 39.76 13.36
C ALA A 682 6.79 39.74 12.75
N GLN A 683 6.15 38.56 12.74
CA GLN A 683 4.79 38.40 12.24
C GLN A 683 3.75 39.02 13.18
N GLN A 684 3.93 38.87 14.50
CA GLN A 684 3.08 39.53 15.51
C GLN A 684 3.20 41.07 15.51
N ASP A 685 4.34 41.64 15.11
CA ASP A 685 4.52 43.09 15.03
C ASP A 685 3.86 43.70 13.77
N THR A 686 3.42 42.86 12.82
CA THR A 686 2.82 43.28 11.54
C THR A 686 1.27 43.18 11.55
N ASP A 687 0.71 42.36 12.44
CA ASP A 687 -0.73 42.14 12.67
C ASP A 687 -1.25 42.94 13.88
#